data_AF-A0A2T4T235-F1
#
_entry.id   AF-A0A2T4T235-F1
#
_cell.length_a   1.000
_cell.length_b   1.000
_cell.length_c   1.000
_cell.angle_alpha   90.00
_cell.angle_beta   90.00
_cell.angle_gamma   90.00
#
_symmetry.space_group_name_H-M   'P 1'
#
loop_
_entity.id
_entity.type
_entity.pdbx_description
1 polymer ?
#
loop_
_entity_poly.entity_id
_entity_poly.type
_entity_poly.pdbx_seq_one_letter_code
_entity_poly.pdbx_strand_id
1 'polypeptide(L)'
;MKARLIHNRSLTLLLLVIILAMRFLPSRSIERPDSFMLSKILNYARQVDTTNSHGLTTYAYTKYTLTVSRRNLVLLAVPNMYAIAHGKKRKYVTETYEKVIFNGAKKYDTQKILELTTIPHRQKSMSTVLKYMTPEIYDETVIDNTIFSPFHINNYKFYKYNIIYLPNRIVRVTFKPRYKNTQLVEGQAMANYDDGKIISATFSGEYDMIRFNMIIYMGENGIKSLMPKDVRLFCNFNFMGNHTKGSFRAVYDLPQINLDSCATLDDFHYMEQLRPITLNAEELQILSQHVRERAEHALRQDSLKSKTPKLSAIIWDMIGDNLINRIKSNFGNKNQGYIRINPIMNPLYMEYDHKRGFTYKINVRTSYLFTPNRELNLRFKAGYAFKQKQFYFGIPLYFYYNKRRNGFLNIEVGNGNWIGNQWIKNSADQAIKEQHESQPQATPPNDPISRRQEDRRAFFKNTHFKIANNYDISDNWSFQAGFIYHCRSAVEKSFYKKAKLPTVYKSVAPMIEWQWRPTGWNGPYITLGWERGIKKFLNGDINYEQWELDGQWILKPTKLHAIQMRMGTGFYTRKDGHAYFLDYSNFRANNIPGGWNDDWSCEFALLGSEEYNMSNWYVRSNLTYESPILVVSHLPWVGNFVEMERIYLSCLTAKKLHPHLEAGLGFTTRLFSMGLFVSSRNGKFKEWGCKFGFELFRRW
;
A
#
# COMPACT_ATOMS: atom_id res chain seq x y z
N MET A 1 37.13 16.71 -52.08
CA MET A 1 35.85 16.70 -51.30
C MET A 1 35.97 16.22 -49.85
N LYS A 2 36.91 15.34 -49.48
CA LYS A 2 37.03 14.82 -48.09
C LYS A 2 37.62 15.79 -47.04
N ALA A 3 38.44 16.76 -47.45
CA ALA A 3 39.06 17.72 -46.51
C ALA A 3 38.07 18.76 -45.93
N ARG A 4 37.07 19.21 -46.71
CA ARG A 4 36.04 20.16 -46.22
C ARG A 4 35.08 19.54 -45.19
N LEU A 5 34.87 18.22 -45.24
CA LEU A 5 33.99 17.52 -44.29
C LEU A 5 34.61 17.38 -42.89
N ILE A 6 35.94 17.25 -42.82
CA ILE A 6 36.69 17.13 -41.55
C ILE A 6 36.75 18.50 -40.86
N HIS A 7 36.94 19.58 -41.62
CA HIS A 7 36.96 20.94 -41.07
C HIS A 7 35.60 21.35 -40.48
N ASN A 8 34.49 21.00 -41.14
CA ASN A 8 33.13 21.26 -40.61
C ASN A 8 32.78 20.40 -39.39
N ARG A 9 33.30 19.17 -39.29
CA ARG A 9 33.15 18.32 -38.09
C ARG A 9 33.97 18.86 -36.90
N SER A 10 35.17 19.36 -37.15
CA SER A 10 35.98 20.03 -36.12
C SER A 10 35.29 21.31 -35.61
N LEU A 11 34.74 22.12 -36.52
CA LEU A 11 34.08 23.38 -36.17
C LEU A 11 32.79 23.14 -35.36
N THR A 12 32.00 22.13 -35.73
CA THR A 12 30.78 21.75 -35.00
C THR A 12 31.09 21.16 -33.62
N LEU A 13 32.16 20.37 -33.48
CA LEU A 13 32.59 19.82 -32.19
C LEU A 13 33.12 20.93 -31.27
N LEU A 14 33.84 21.91 -31.82
CA LEU A 14 34.30 23.10 -31.08
C LEU A 14 33.12 23.97 -30.62
N LEU A 15 32.11 24.17 -31.48
CA LEU A 15 30.89 24.91 -31.14
C LEU A 15 30.08 24.20 -30.04
N LEU A 16 30.04 22.86 -30.08
CA LEU A 16 29.34 22.04 -29.08
C LEU A 16 30.08 22.05 -27.73
N VAL A 17 31.42 22.08 -27.75
CA VAL A 17 32.27 22.29 -26.56
C VAL A 17 32.10 23.69 -25.99
N ILE A 18 31.98 24.73 -26.83
CA ILE A 18 31.72 26.10 -26.39
C ILE A 18 30.32 26.23 -25.78
N ILE A 19 29.29 25.60 -26.36
CA ILE A 19 27.93 25.56 -25.79
C ILE A 19 27.90 24.77 -24.47
N LEU A 20 28.69 23.70 -24.35
CA LEU A 20 28.87 22.98 -23.08
C LEU A 20 29.65 23.83 -22.05
N ALA A 21 30.69 24.56 -22.46
CA ALA A 21 31.47 25.42 -21.57
C ALA A 21 30.67 26.64 -21.10
N MET A 22 29.77 27.19 -21.92
CA MET A 22 28.82 28.23 -21.52
C MET A 22 27.81 27.77 -20.46
N ARG A 23 27.60 26.46 -20.27
CA ARG A 23 26.80 25.91 -19.15
C ARG A 23 27.55 25.89 -17.82
N PHE A 24 28.88 26.07 -17.82
CA PHE A 24 29.74 26.00 -16.63
C PHE A 24 30.30 27.35 -16.18
N LEU A 25 30.01 28.45 -16.87
CA LEU A 25 30.26 29.79 -16.34
C LEU A 25 29.19 30.07 -15.27
N PRO A 26 29.55 30.22 -13.98
CA PRO A 26 28.60 30.67 -12.98
C PRO A 26 28.20 32.09 -13.37
N SER A 27 26.98 32.23 -13.89
CA SER A 27 26.35 33.53 -13.99
C SER A 27 26.32 34.11 -12.57
N ARG A 28 27.17 35.10 -12.29
CA ARG A 28 27.01 35.98 -11.13
C ARG A 28 25.81 36.87 -11.39
N SER A 29 24.62 36.27 -11.44
CA SER A 29 23.39 37.01 -11.27
C SER A 29 23.40 37.52 -9.84
N ILE A 30 23.30 38.84 -9.66
CA ILE A 30 22.95 39.44 -8.37
C ILE A 30 21.71 38.68 -7.89
N GLU A 31 21.86 37.89 -6.82
CA GLU A 31 20.75 37.09 -6.30
C GLU A 31 19.64 38.06 -5.91
N ARG A 32 18.46 37.88 -6.53
CA ARG A 32 17.30 38.68 -6.16
C ARG A 32 17.05 38.47 -4.67
N PRO A 33 16.78 39.53 -3.89
CA PRO A 33 16.57 39.43 -2.44
C PRO A 33 15.48 38.39 -2.09
N ASP A 34 14.49 38.24 -2.97
CA ASP A 34 13.44 37.23 -2.85
C ASP A 34 13.94 35.79 -2.96
N SER A 35 14.85 35.52 -3.90
CA SER A 35 15.47 34.19 -4.06
C SER A 35 16.32 33.85 -2.83
N PHE A 36 17.06 34.82 -2.32
CA PHE A 36 17.87 34.67 -1.11
C PHE A 36 16.98 34.38 0.12
N MET A 37 15.91 35.17 0.32
CA MET A 37 14.97 34.95 1.42
C MET A 37 14.30 33.58 1.36
N LEU A 38 13.88 33.15 0.17
CA LEU A 38 13.30 31.82 -0.01
C LEU A 38 14.32 30.72 0.31
N SER A 39 15.57 30.87 -0.14
CA SER A 39 16.63 29.90 0.15
C SER A 39 16.91 29.75 1.66
N LYS A 40 16.79 30.84 2.44
CA LYS A 40 16.87 30.78 3.90
C LYS A 40 15.75 29.92 4.49
N ILE A 41 14.51 30.20 4.10
CA ILE A 41 13.33 29.47 4.59
C ILE A 41 13.45 27.96 4.28
N LEU A 42 13.84 27.61 3.05
CA LEU A 42 13.98 26.22 2.60
C LEU A 42 15.09 25.45 3.33
N ASN A 43 16.12 26.16 3.84
CA ASN A 43 17.25 25.55 4.53
C ASN A 43 17.19 25.64 6.05
N TYR A 44 16.23 26.40 6.62
CA TYR A 44 16.11 26.64 8.06
C TYR A 44 16.17 25.35 8.89
N ALA A 45 15.41 24.33 8.51
CA ALA A 45 15.36 23.08 9.27
C ALA A 45 16.69 22.31 9.31
N ARG A 46 17.62 22.57 8.40
CA ARG A 46 18.97 21.98 8.42
C ARG A 46 19.92 22.72 9.36
N GLN A 47 19.59 23.96 9.74
CA GLN A 47 20.41 24.82 10.60
C GLN A 47 20.07 24.64 12.09
N VAL A 48 18.88 24.12 12.40
CA VAL A 48 18.44 23.89 13.79
C VAL A 48 19.14 22.66 14.37
N ASP A 49 19.78 22.83 15.52
CA ASP A 49 20.38 21.73 16.27
C ASP A 49 19.27 20.83 16.86
N THR A 50 19.37 19.53 16.60
CA THR A 50 18.40 18.52 17.03
C THR A 50 18.98 17.46 17.96
N THR A 51 20.26 17.60 18.36
CA THR A 51 21.02 16.59 19.12
C THR A 51 20.43 16.30 20.51
N ASN A 52 19.89 17.30 21.21
CA ASN A 52 19.32 17.17 22.57
C ASN A 52 17.82 16.82 22.62
N SER A 53 17.29 16.18 21.58
CA SER A 53 15.85 15.90 21.47
C SER A 53 15.37 14.61 22.14
N HIS A 54 16.29 13.74 22.54
CA HIS A 54 15.95 12.43 23.08
C HIS A 54 15.57 12.52 24.56
N GLY A 55 14.41 11.99 24.93
CA GLY A 55 13.89 11.98 26.30
C GLY A 55 13.11 13.22 26.73
N LEU A 56 12.96 14.23 25.85
CA LEU A 56 12.11 15.38 26.15
C LEU A 56 10.66 14.90 26.34
N THR A 57 10.00 15.38 27.38
CA THR A 57 8.59 15.09 27.64
C THR A 57 7.79 16.38 27.60
N THR A 58 6.72 16.41 26.82
CA THR A 58 5.77 17.52 26.78
C THR A 58 4.36 16.97 26.83
N TYR A 59 3.37 17.86 26.93
CA TYR A 59 1.96 17.51 26.92
C TYR A 59 1.24 18.20 25.78
N ALA A 60 0.17 17.58 25.31
CA ALA A 60 -0.64 18.05 24.21
C ALA A 60 -2.13 17.94 24.55
N TYR A 61 -2.87 18.96 24.19
CA TYR A 61 -4.32 19.01 24.30
C TYR A 61 -4.94 19.13 22.92
N THR A 62 -5.86 18.24 22.59
CA THR A 62 -6.61 18.29 21.33
C THR A 62 -8.10 18.28 21.62
N LYS A 63 -8.83 19.23 21.02
CA LYS A 63 -10.29 19.23 20.99
C LYS A 63 -10.82 19.24 19.57
N TYR A 64 -11.93 18.56 19.33
CA TYR A 64 -12.60 18.61 18.05
C TYR A 64 -14.11 18.42 18.13
N THR A 65 -14.79 19.07 17.20
CA THR A 65 -16.24 19.05 17.03
C THR A 65 -16.58 18.58 15.62
N LEU A 66 -17.43 17.57 15.51
CA LEU A 66 -17.91 17.00 14.25
C LEU A 66 -19.41 17.24 14.12
N THR A 67 -19.83 17.77 12.97
CA THR A 67 -21.24 18.00 12.63
C THR A 67 -21.60 17.28 11.33
N VAL A 68 -22.53 16.34 11.42
CA VAL A 68 -23.11 15.63 10.28
C VAL A 68 -24.31 16.41 9.77
N SER A 69 -24.12 17.14 8.67
CA SER A 69 -25.20 17.93 8.07
C SER A 69 -26.13 17.05 7.22
N ARG A 70 -25.58 16.12 6.43
CA ARG A 70 -26.35 15.19 5.59
C ARG A 70 -25.71 13.81 5.60
N ARG A 71 -26.52 12.76 5.77
CA ARG A 71 -26.08 11.36 5.70
C ARG A 71 -27.05 10.47 4.92
N ASN A 72 -26.53 9.45 4.26
CA ASN A 72 -27.26 8.38 3.58
C ASN A 72 -26.63 7.01 3.90
N LEU A 73 -27.16 5.93 3.32
CA LEU A 73 -26.66 4.57 3.53
C LEU A 73 -25.21 4.36 3.10
N VAL A 74 -24.70 5.16 2.15
CA VAL A 74 -23.31 5.07 1.68
C VAL A 74 -22.33 5.52 2.77
N LEU A 75 -22.73 6.37 3.72
CA LEU A 75 -21.85 6.78 4.83
C LEU A 75 -21.45 5.59 5.71
N LEU A 76 -22.27 4.54 5.78
CA LEU A 76 -21.96 3.31 6.50
C LEU A 76 -20.77 2.58 5.87
N ALA A 77 -20.56 2.73 4.56
CA ALA A 77 -19.46 2.16 3.79
C ALA A 77 -18.12 2.89 3.97
N VAL A 78 -18.13 4.04 4.66
CA VAL A 78 -16.92 4.83 4.94
C VAL A 78 -16.24 4.32 6.22
N PRO A 79 -14.98 3.86 6.17
CA PRO A 79 -14.28 3.39 7.36
C PRO A 79 -14.22 4.47 8.45
N ASN A 80 -14.26 4.05 9.71
CA ASN A 80 -14.29 4.91 10.90
C ASN A 80 -15.47 5.91 11.00
N MET A 81 -16.40 5.89 10.04
CA MET A 81 -17.61 6.72 10.10
C MET A 81 -18.84 5.95 10.58
N TYR A 82 -18.74 4.64 10.80
CA TYR A 82 -19.86 3.81 11.22
C TYR A 82 -20.59 4.34 12.46
N ALA A 83 -19.88 4.64 13.56
CA ALA A 83 -20.48 5.19 14.78
C ALA A 83 -21.19 6.53 14.54
N ILE A 84 -20.68 7.36 13.63
CA ILE A 84 -21.26 8.65 13.26
C ILE A 84 -22.45 8.47 12.30
N ALA A 85 -22.37 7.50 11.39
CA ALA A 85 -23.40 7.16 10.42
C ALA A 85 -24.63 6.55 11.10
N HIS A 86 -24.42 5.65 12.06
CA HIS A 86 -25.47 4.92 12.78
C HIS A 86 -25.96 5.67 14.04
N GLY A 87 -25.17 6.60 14.58
CA GLY A 87 -25.53 7.33 15.81
C GLY A 87 -26.81 8.16 15.69
N LYS A 88 -27.60 8.25 16.76
CA LYS A 88 -28.83 9.07 16.79
C LYS A 88 -28.52 10.57 16.71
N LYS A 89 -27.37 11.00 17.24
CA LYS A 89 -26.92 12.39 17.26
C LYS A 89 -26.27 12.79 15.94
N ARG A 90 -26.23 14.10 15.68
CA ARG A 90 -25.56 14.69 14.49
C ARG A 90 -24.37 15.57 14.84
N LYS A 91 -24.18 15.87 16.13
CA LYS A 91 -23.06 16.66 16.63
C LYS A 91 -22.33 15.86 17.67
N TYR A 92 -21.00 15.86 17.58
CA TYR A 92 -20.12 15.12 18.45
C TYR A 92 -18.95 16.00 18.85
N VAL A 93 -18.60 15.98 20.12
CA VAL A 93 -17.43 16.63 20.71
C VAL A 93 -16.50 15.57 21.29
N THR A 94 -15.20 15.76 21.12
CA THR A 94 -14.16 14.95 21.76
C THR A 94 -13.00 15.83 22.21
N GLU A 95 -12.45 15.50 23.36
CA GLU A 95 -11.29 16.13 23.97
C GLU A 95 -10.32 15.06 24.44
N THR A 96 -9.04 15.26 24.15
CA THR A 96 -7.98 14.33 24.53
C THR A 96 -6.81 15.10 25.11
N TYR A 97 -6.28 14.60 26.21
CA TYR A 97 -5.06 15.07 26.84
C TYR A 97 -4.00 13.97 26.79
N GLU A 98 -2.84 14.25 26.19
CA GLU A 98 -1.82 13.26 25.88
C GLU A 98 -0.43 13.72 26.33
N LYS A 99 0.37 12.77 26.79
CA LYS A 99 1.80 12.93 27.07
C LYS A 99 2.59 12.57 25.82
N VAL A 100 3.48 13.46 25.40
CA VAL A 100 4.33 13.29 24.21
C VAL A 100 5.76 13.06 24.70
N ILE A 101 6.34 11.93 24.32
CA ILE A 101 7.71 11.54 24.67
C ILE A 101 8.54 11.54 23.38
N PHE A 102 9.57 12.38 23.33
CA PHE A 102 10.43 12.49 22.17
C PHE A 102 11.55 11.45 22.21
N ASN A 103 11.59 10.58 21.20
CA ASN A 103 12.64 9.58 20.96
C ASN A 103 13.61 10.06 19.86
N GLY A 104 13.75 11.38 19.71
CA GLY A 104 14.55 12.05 18.68
C GLY A 104 13.75 13.09 17.89
N ALA A 105 14.44 13.77 16.96
CA ALA A 105 13.94 14.98 16.29
C ALA A 105 12.60 14.88 15.55
N LYS A 106 12.25 13.67 15.13
CA LYS A 106 11.05 13.37 14.32
C LYS A 106 10.33 12.10 14.79
N LYS A 107 10.71 11.56 15.95
CA LYS A 107 10.12 10.33 16.49
C LYS A 107 9.60 10.65 17.87
N TYR A 108 8.30 10.53 18.07
CA TYR A 108 7.66 10.74 19.35
C TYR A 108 6.61 9.66 19.59
N ASP A 109 6.51 9.24 20.84
CA ASP A 109 5.46 8.36 21.31
C ASP A 109 4.43 9.17 22.09
N THR A 110 3.14 8.97 21.79
CA THR A 110 2.05 9.59 22.55
C THR A 110 1.40 8.58 23.48
N GLN A 111 1.27 8.97 24.75
CA GLN A 111 0.53 8.24 25.77
C GLN A 111 -0.71 9.05 26.14
N LYS A 112 -1.89 8.49 25.87
CA LYS A 112 -3.16 9.13 26.20
C LYS A 112 -3.40 9.06 27.71
N ILE A 113 -3.62 10.21 28.33
CA ILE A 113 -3.90 10.34 29.77
C ILE A 113 -5.40 10.37 29.99
N LEU A 114 -6.10 11.23 29.25
CA LEU A 114 -7.53 11.46 29.43
C LEU A 114 -8.22 11.61 28.08
N GLU A 115 -9.43 11.05 27.96
CA GLU A 115 -10.28 11.18 26.78
C GLU A 115 -11.74 11.31 27.18
N LEU A 116 -12.34 12.41 26.76
CA LEU A 116 -13.78 12.64 26.84
C LEU A 116 -14.32 12.63 25.42
N THR A 117 -15.19 11.69 25.09
CA THR A 117 -15.81 11.62 23.77
C THR A 117 -17.29 11.34 23.88
N THR A 118 -18.07 12.07 23.08
CA THR A 118 -19.50 11.83 22.89
C THR A 118 -19.78 10.84 21.74
N ILE A 119 -18.73 10.36 21.07
CA ILE A 119 -18.86 9.38 19.98
C ILE A 119 -19.17 8.00 20.60
N PRO A 120 -20.22 7.31 20.12
CA PRO A 120 -20.59 5.99 20.66
C PRO A 120 -19.43 4.99 20.65
N HIS A 121 -19.41 4.11 21.66
CA HIS A 121 -18.43 3.03 21.81
C HIS A 121 -16.95 3.49 21.87
N ARG A 122 -16.68 4.78 22.11
CA ARG A 122 -15.33 5.38 22.09
C ARG A 122 -14.56 5.01 20.81
N GLN A 123 -15.28 4.81 19.70
CA GLN A 123 -14.65 4.49 18.42
C GLN A 123 -13.84 5.70 17.93
N LYS A 124 -12.64 5.44 17.41
CA LYS A 124 -11.82 6.47 16.76
C LYS A 124 -12.51 6.86 15.45
N SER A 125 -13.32 7.91 15.45
CA SER A 125 -13.89 8.44 14.22
C SER A 125 -12.99 9.51 13.61
N MET A 126 -12.95 9.58 12.27
CA MET A 126 -12.12 10.53 11.52
C MET A 126 -10.63 10.49 11.91
N SER A 127 -10.07 9.32 12.24
CA SER A 127 -8.65 9.19 12.58
C SER A 127 -7.71 9.66 11.47
N THR A 128 -8.16 9.65 10.21
CA THR A 128 -7.44 10.23 9.07
C THR A 128 -7.21 11.73 9.23
N VAL A 129 -8.18 12.45 9.82
CA VAL A 129 -8.10 13.89 10.06
C VAL A 129 -7.19 14.23 11.23
N LEU A 130 -7.06 13.35 12.24
CA LEU A 130 -6.16 13.57 13.36
C LEU A 130 -4.69 13.75 12.92
N LYS A 131 -4.30 13.13 11.80
CA LYS A 131 -2.96 13.29 11.20
C LYS A 131 -2.65 14.72 10.77
N TYR A 132 -3.68 15.51 10.49
CA TYR A 132 -3.55 16.91 10.10
C TYR A 132 -3.21 17.80 11.31
N MET A 133 -3.32 17.28 12.53
CA MET A 133 -3.04 18.05 13.74
C MET A 133 -1.54 18.13 14.05
N THR A 134 -0.71 17.28 13.44
CA THR A 134 0.75 17.26 13.60
C THR A 134 1.47 17.55 12.27
N PRO A 135 1.28 18.74 11.66
CA PRO A 135 1.86 19.06 10.36
C PRO A 135 3.38 19.29 10.44
N GLU A 136 4.13 18.68 9.51
CA GLU A 136 5.57 18.80 9.34
C GLU A 136 5.89 19.80 8.21
N ILE A 137 5.75 21.10 8.46
CA ILE A 137 5.87 22.10 7.39
C ILE A 137 7.26 22.18 6.75
N TYR A 138 8.33 21.75 7.42
CA TYR A 138 9.69 21.80 6.87
C TYR A 138 10.15 20.49 6.23
N ASP A 139 9.39 19.41 6.40
CA ASP A 139 9.72 18.13 5.76
C ASP A 139 9.19 18.12 4.32
N GLU A 140 9.54 17.10 3.55
CA GLU A 140 9.10 16.95 2.16
C GLU A 140 7.57 16.88 2.03
N THR A 141 6.87 16.48 3.08
CA THR A 141 5.42 16.40 3.12
C THR A 141 4.88 17.02 4.40
N VAL A 142 3.82 17.83 4.28
CA VAL A 142 3.19 18.52 5.43
C VAL A 142 2.44 17.54 6.32
N ILE A 143 1.80 16.53 5.74
CA ILE A 143 0.96 15.57 6.45
C ILE A 143 1.42 14.18 6.04
N ASP A 144 1.92 13.39 6.97
CA ASP A 144 2.49 12.05 6.73
C ASP A 144 3.30 12.00 5.43
N ASN A 145 2.93 11.12 4.49
CA ASN A 145 3.49 10.97 3.15
C ASN A 145 2.42 11.31 2.10
N THR A 146 1.73 12.44 2.22
CA THR A 146 0.55 12.75 1.37
C THR A 146 0.64 14.06 0.61
N ILE A 147 0.82 15.18 1.31
CA ILE A 147 0.76 16.53 0.76
C ILE A 147 2.16 17.12 0.73
N PHE A 148 2.62 17.57 -0.43
CA PHE A 148 3.94 18.20 -0.56
C PHE A 148 4.01 19.49 0.26
N SER A 149 5.12 19.66 0.99
CA SER A 149 5.39 20.94 1.63
C SER A 149 5.92 21.97 0.64
N PRO A 150 5.42 23.22 0.64
CA PRO A 150 6.07 24.30 -0.10
C PRO A 150 7.43 24.69 0.49
N PHE A 151 7.73 24.38 1.75
CA PHE A 151 8.96 24.82 2.41
C PHE A 151 10.11 23.80 2.37
N HIS A 152 10.03 22.81 1.45
CA HIS A 152 11.09 21.83 1.24
C HIS A 152 11.77 22.01 -0.13
N ILE A 153 13.09 21.83 -0.16
CA ILE A 153 13.92 22.12 -1.35
C ILE A 153 13.50 21.31 -2.59
N ASN A 154 13.14 20.03 -2.41
CA ASN A 154 12.73 19.16 -3.53
C ASN A 154 11.40 19.59 -4.16
N ASN A 155 10.57 20.32 -3.41
CA ASN A 155 9.21 20.66 -3.79
C ASN A 155 9.10 22.05 -4.39
N TYR A 156 10.14 22.88 -4.27
CA TYR A 156 10.19 24.23 -4.82
C TYR A 156 9.68 24.31 -6.27
N LYS A 157 10.03 23.31 -7.10
CA LYS A 157 9.64 23.20 -8.51
C LYS A 157 8.12 23.12 -8.74
N PHE A 158 7.32 22.73 -7.74
CA PHE A 158 5.87 22.56 -7.85
C PHE A 158 5.08 23.83 -7.50
N TYR A 159 5.74 24.86 -6.96
CA TYR A 159 5.08 26.07 -6.47
C TYR A 159 5.59 27.34 -7.16
N LYS A 160 4.77 28.39 -7.11
CA LYS A 160 5.12 29.77 -7.40
C LYS A 160 5.08 30.55 -6.09
N TYR A 161 6.10 31.36 -5.85
CA TYR A 161 6.24 32.16 -4.64
C TYR A 161 6.11 33.64 -4.95
N ASN A 162 5.46 34.37 -4.06
CA ASN A 162 5.42 35.82 -4.05
C ASN A 162 5.80 36.30 -2.64
N ILE A 163 6.80 37.19 -2.54
CA ILE A 163 7.41 37.62 -1.30
C ILE A 163 7.13 39.10 -1.08
N ILE A 164 6.63 39.45 0.09
CA ILE A 164 6.34 40.82 0.49
C ILE A 164 7.01 41.06 1.84
N TYR A 165 7.88 42.07 1.92
CA TYR A 165 8.54 42.48 3.16
C TYR A 165 7.61 43.40 3.95
N LEU A 166 7.36 43.05 5.20
CA LEU A 166 6.51 43.82 6.12
C LEU A 166 7.37 44.60 7.13
N PRO A 167 6.82 45.67 7.74
CA PRO A 167 7.42 46.29 8.91
C PRO A 167 7.67 45.25 10.03
N ASN A 168 8.68 45.48 10.87
CA ASN A 168 9.11 44.59 11.98
C ASN A 168 9.90 43.33 11.58
N ARG A 169 10.65 43.37 10.47
CA ARG A 169 11.49 42.23 10.02
C ARG A 169 10.69 40.94 9.78
N ILE A 170 9.42 41.09 9.41
CA ILE A 170 8.56 39.97 9.02
C ILE A 170 8.46 39.93 7.50
N VAL A 171 8.53 38.74 6.94
CA VAL A 171 8.36 38.49 5.52
C VAL A 171 7.11 37.65 5.31
N ARG A 172 6.22 38.12 4.44
CA ARG A 172 5.05 37.36 3.97
C ARG A 172 5.41 36.62 2.69
N VAL A 173 5.31 35.30 2.72
CA VAL A 173 5.54 34.43 1.58
C VAL A 173 4.22 33.78 1.18
N THR A 174 3.67 34.19 0.03
CA THR A 174 2.51 33.55 -0.59
C THR A 174 2.98 32.44 -1.52
N PHE A 175 2.39 31.25 -1.41
CA PHE A 175 2.71 30.11 -2.26
C PHE A 175 1.46 29.60 -2.98
N LYS A 176 1.59 29.36 -4.29
CA LYS A 176 0.52 28.81 -5.14
C LYS A 176 1.02 27.63 -5.96
N PRO A 177 0.26 26.53 -6.06
CA PRO A 177 0.59 25.40 -6.93
C PRO A 177 0.77 25.82 -8.38
N ARG A 178 1.78 25.27 -9.07
CA ARG A 178 1.93 25.41 -10.54
C ARG A 178 0.91 24.59 -11.31
N TYR A 179 0.50 23.48 -10.72
CA TYR A 179 -0.43 22.51 -11.29
C TYR A 179 -1.61 22.36 -10.35
N LYS A 180 -2.80 22.09 -10.90
CA LYS A 180 -3.96 21.74 -10.10
C LYS A 180 -3.85 20.27 -9.72
N ASN A 181 -3.43 19.99 -8.49
CA ASN A 181 -3.33 18.64 -7.95
C ASN A 181 -3.68 18.65 -6.46
N THR A 182 -4.29 17.57 -5.97
CA THR A 182 -4.78 17.44 -4.58
C THR A 182 -3.67 17.25 -3.55
N GLN A 183 -2.47 16.87 -3.98
CA GLN A 183 -1.29 16.79 -3.12
C GLN A 183 -0.55 18.12 -2.96
N LEU A 184 -0.99 19.17 -3.64
CA LEU A 184 -0.44 20.51 -3.52
C LEU A 184 -1.40 21.40 -2.74
N VAL A 185 -0.84 22.38 -2.04
CA VAL A 185 -1.57 23.31 -1.16
C VAL A 185 -1.29 24.75 -1.54
N GLU A 186 -2.25 25.63 -1.32
CA GLU A 186 -2.05 27.06 -1.48
C GLU A 186 -2.17 27.77 -0.13
N GLY A 187 -1.56 28.95 -0.05
CA GLY A 187 -1.60 29.70 1.20
C GLY A 187 -0.53 30.76 1.31
N GLN A 188 -0.27 31.12 2.57
CA GLN A 188 0.73 32.12 2.93
C GLN A 188 1.40 31.73 4.24
N ALA A 189 2.66 32.13 4.40
CA ALA A 189 3.40 32.02 5.65
C ALA A 189 4.02 33.37 6.01
N MET A 190 4.12 33.62 7.30
CA MET A 190 4.90 34.72 7.87
C MET A 190 6.21 34.14 8.38
N ALA A 191 7.32 34.63 7.88
CA ALA A 191 8.66 34.22 8.26
C ALA A 191 9.44 35.39 8.85
N ASN A 192 10.37 35.11 9.75
CA ASN A 192 11.32 36.08 10.25
C ASN A 192 12.43 36.34 9.21
N TYR A 193 12.74 37.60 8.96
CA TYR A 193 13.72 38.04 7.96
C TYR A 193 15.16 37.57 8.27
N ASP A 194 15.51 37.51 9.55
CA ASP A 194 16.88 37.26 9.99
C ASP A 194 17.29 35.79 9.72
N ASP A 195 16.53 34.83 10.25
CA ASP A 195 16.80 33.39 10.22
C ASP A 195 15.95 32.60 9.21
N GLY A 196 14.89 33.18 8.65
CA GLY A 196 13.97 32.45 7.76
C GLY A 196 13.01 31.49 8.50
N LYS A 197 12.91 31.59 9.83
CA LYS A 197 11.98 30.80 10.63
C LYS A 197 10.54 31.18 10.30
N ILE A 198 9.67 30.21 10.08
CA ILE A 198 8.24 30.40 9.88
C ILE A 198 7.60 30.60 11.25
N ILE A 199 6.92 31.71 11.44
CA ILE A 199 6.20 32.06 12.67
C ILE A 199 4.77 31.49 12.61
N SER A 200 4.12 31.66 11.47
CA SER A 200 2.77 31.16 11.24
C SER A 200 2.56 30.83 9.77
N ALA A 201 1.72 29.85 9.48
CA ALA A 201 1.35 29.48 8.13
C ALA A 201 -0.14 29.18 8.03
N THR A 202 -0.74 29.54 6.90
CA THR A 202 -2.10 29.15 6.54
C THR A 202 -2.06 28.29 5.29
N PHE A 203 -2.67 27.12 5.35
CA PHE A 203 -2.75 26.18 4.23
C PHE A 203 -4.21 25.95 3.86
N SER A 204 -4.49 25.91 2.57
CA SER A 204 -5.77 25.47 2.01
C SER A 204 -5.52 24.41 0.96
N GLY A 205 -6.34 23.38 0.98
CA GLY A 205 -6.22 22.27 0.04
C GLY A 205 -7.40 21.31 0.11
N GLU A 206 -7.35 20.31 -0.76
CA GLU A 206 -8.32 19.23 -0.78
C GLU A 206 -7.60 17.92 -0.98
N TYR A 207 -7.73 17.00 -0.03
CA TYR A 207 -7.09 15.70 -0.10
C TYR A 207 -8.01 14.61 0.44
N ASP A 208 -8.08 13.46 -0.24
CA ASP A 208 -8.90 12.32 0.19
C ASP A 208 -10.36 12.70 0.56
N MET A 209 -11.00 13.49 -0.33
CA MET A 209 -12.38 14.03 -0.17
C MET A 209 -12.58 15.02 0.98
N ILE A 210 -11.50 15.44 1.64
CA ILE A 210 -11.51 16.41 2.72
C ILE A 210 -10.98 17.73 2.18
N ARG A 211 -11.85 18.73 2.07
CA ARG A 211 -11.44 20.13 1.92
C ARG A 211 -11.02 20.65 3.27
N PHE A 212 -9.82 21.21 3.38
CA PHE A 212 -9.32 21.70 4.64
C PHE A 212 -8.75 23.11 4.52
N ASN A 213 -8.92 23.87 5.59
CA ASN A 213 -8.19 25.09 5.87
C ASN A 213 -7.49 24.92 7.22
N MET A 214 -6.18 25.12 7.23
CA MET A 214 -5.33 24.91 8.38
C MET A 214 -4.58 26.19 8.70
N ILE A 215 -4.55 26.54 9.98
CA ILE A 215 -3.78 27.66 10.53
C ILE A 215 -2.81 27.06 11.53
N ILE A 216 -1.53 27.35 11.34
CA ILE A 216 -0.44 26.80 12.14
C ILE A 216 0.34 27.97 12.76
N TYR A 217 0.60 27.87 14.05
CA TYR A 217 1.56 28.70 14.76
C TYR A 217 2.73 27.81 15.18
N MET A 218 3.95 28.18 14.81
CA MET A 218 5.15 27.40 15.09
C MET A 218 5.69 27.68 16.49
N GLY A 219 6.45 26.74 17.05
CA GLY A 219 7.20 26.96 18.28
C GLY A 219 8.34 27.96 18.09
N GLU A 220 8.89 28.42 19.22
CA GLU A 220 9.82 29.56 19.21
C GLU A 220 11.30 29.15 19.15
N ASN A 221 11.70 28.16 19.95
CA ASN A 221 13.11 27.90 20.27
C ASN A 221 13.56 26.45 20.03
N GLY A 222 14.79 26.29 19.55
CA GLY A 222 15.44 24.99 19.35
C GLY A 222 14.58 24.05 18.51
N ILE A 223 14.47 22.79 18.91
CA ILE A 223 13.70 21.81 18.15
C ILE A 223 12.20 22.12 18.07
N LYS A 224 11.68 22.85 19.06
CA LYS A 224 10.27 23.26 19.08
C LYS A 224 9.96 24.22 17.93
N SER A 225 10.95 24.92 17.37
CA SER A 225 10.75 25.78 16.19
C SER A 225 10.42 25.01 14.91
N LEU A 226 10.73 23.71 14.88
CA LEU A 226 10.40 22.82 13.78
C LEU A 226 9.00 22.21 13.92
N MET A 227 8.33 22.44 15.05
CA MET A 227 7.05 21.83 15.40
C MET A 227 5.96 22.90 15.63
N PRO A 228 4.69 22.54 15.41
CA PRO A 228 3.60 23.45 15.71
C PRO A 228 3.39 23.60 17.23
N LYS A 229 3.02 24.80 17.66
CA LYS A 229 2.58 25.15 19.02
C LYS A 229 1.05 25.16 19.12
N ASP A 230 0.36 25.72 18.13
CA ASP A 230 -1.11 25.70 17.99
C ASP A 230 -1.48 25.40 16.54
N VAL A 231 -2.38 24.44 16.35
CA VAL A 231 -2.94 24.08 15.04
C VAL A 231 -4.43 24.19 15.10
N ARG A 232 -5.01 24.94 14.18
CA ARG A 232 -6.46 25.01 13.95
C ARG A 232 -6.77 24.46 12.57
N LEU A 233 -7.72 23.55 12.50
CA LEU A 233 -8.10 22.88 11.28
C LEU A 233 -9.62 22.92 11.13
N PHE A 234 -10.06 23.44 10.00
CA PHE A 234 -11.44 23.39 9.56
C PHE A 234 -11.52 22.46 8.37
N CYS A 235 -12.30 21.39 8.48
CA CYS A 235 -12.40 20.40 7.42
C CYS A 235 -13.84 20.14 7.02
N ASN A 236 -14.01 19.79 5.75
CA ASN A 236 -15.28 19.46 5.16
C ASN A 236 -15.13 18.18 4.33
N PHE A 237 -15.80 17.12 4.78
CA PHE A 237 -15.87 15.84 4.10
C PHE A 237 -17.15 15.75 3.27
N ASN A 238 -16.97 15.56 1.96
CA ASN A 238 -18.04 15.43 0.98
C ASN A 238 -17.90 14.12 0.21
N PHE A 239 -18.86 13.21 0.36
CA PHE A 239 -18.83 11.94 -0.37
C PHE A 239 -20.23 11.42 -0.73
N MET A 240 -20.51 11.26 -2.01
CA MET A 240 -21.76 10.68 -2.55
C MET A 240 -23.04 11.22 -1.85
N GLY A 241 -23.12 12.55 -1.69
CA GLY A 241 -24.24 13.22 -1.05
C GLY A 241 -24.19 13.30 0.49
N ASN A 242 -23.21 12.67 1.13
CA ASN A 242 -22.90 12.86 2.54
C ASN A 242 -22.07 14.12 2.75
N HIS A 243 -22.35 14.84 3.84
CA HIS A 243 -21.67 16.09 4.19
C HIS A 243 -21.41 16.13 5.70
N THR A 244 -20.13 16.11 6.08
CA THR A 244 -19.67 16.20 7.47
C THR A 244 -18.66 17.33 7.60
N LYS A 245 -18.90 18.23 8.55
CA LYS A 245 -17.99 19.33 8.90
C LYS A 245 -17.24 18.99 10.19
N GLY A 246 -15.97 19.36 10.25
CA GLY A 246 -15.14 19.20 11.43
C GLY A 246 -14.38 20.47 11.75
N SER A 247 -14.28 20.78 13.03
CA SER A 247 -13.40 21.82 13.56
C SER A 247 -12.51 21.20 14.62
N PHE A 248 -11.21 21.33 14.45
CA PHE A 248 -10.20 20.74 15.31
C PHE A 248 -9.23 21.82 15.78
N ARG A 249 -8.76 21.70 17.01
CA ARG A 249 -7.70 22.53 17.56
C ARG A 249 -6.79 21.69 18.45
N ALA A 250 -5.49 21.76 18.19
CA ALA A 250 -4.47 21.13 19.02
C ALA A 250 -3.50 22.19 19.55
N VAL A 251 -3.16 22.08 20.82
CA VAL A 251 -2.15 22.90 21.48
C VAL A 251 -1.08 21.98 22.05
N TYR A 252 0.15 22.29 21.69
CA TYR A 252 1.34 21.54 22.07
C TYR A 252 2.20 22.35 23.04
N ASP A 253 3.25 21.70 23.56
CA ASP A 253 4.18 22.30 24.50
C ASP A 253 3.54 22.75 25.82
N LEU A 254 2.60 21.94 26.31
CA LEU A 254 1.97 22.17 27.60
C LEU A 254 2.88 21.69 28.75
N PRO A 255 2.81 22.37 29.92
CA PRO A 255 3.64 22.02 31.07
C PRO A 255 3.27 20.65 31.65
N GLN A 256 4.19 20.08 32.42
CA GLN A 256 3.96 18.83 33.12
C GLN A 256 2.89 18.96 34.20
N ILE A 257 2.01 17.97 34.25
CA ILE A 257 0.97 17.86 35.28
C ILE A 257 1.41 16.81 36.31
N ASN A 258 1.20 17.11 37.59
CA ASN A 258 1.29 16.13 38.67
C ASN A 258 0.01 15.29 38.70
N LEU A 259 0.10 14.02 38.32
CA LEU A 259 -1.03 13.09 38.24
C LEU A 259 -1.55 12.65 39.63
N ASP A 260 -0.71 12.75 40.67
CA ASP A 260 -0.98 12.17 41.99
C ASP A 260 -2.05 12.92 42.79
N SER A 261 -2.35 14.18 42.45
CA SER A 261 -3.28 15.03 43.21
C SER A 261 -4.75 14.86 42.84
N CYS A 262 -5.09 14.11 41.77
CA CYS A 262 -6.41 14.15 41.13
C CYS A 262 -7.06 12.78 40.88
N ALA A 263 -6.55 11.70 41.47
CA ALA A 263 -7.03 10.33 41.23
C ALA A 263 -8.49 10.05 41.66
N THR A 264 -9.12 10.99 42.37
CA THR A 264 -10.50 10.89 42.92
C THR A 264 -11.55 11.67 42.14
N LEU A 265 -11.19 12.41 41.08
CA LEU A 265 -12.13 13.24 40.30
C LEU A 265 -12.72 12.47 39.10
N ASP A 266 -14.00 12.71 38.81
CA ASP A 266 -14.64 12.26 37.57
C ASP A 266 -13.89 12.80 36.34
N ASP A 267 -13.74 11.98 35.29
CA ASP A 267 -13.03 12.31 34.03
C ASP A 267 -13.40 13.70 33.48
N PHE A 268 -14.66 14.10 33.65
CA PHE A 268 -15.18 15.40 33.20
C PHE A 268 -14.58 16.59 33.96
N HIS A 269 -14.62 16.54 35.29
CA HIS A 269 -14.09 17.58 36.16
C HIS A 269 -12.56 17.64 36.06
N TYR A 270 -11.92 16.49 35.87
CA TYR A 270 -10.48 16.44 35.66
C TYR A 270 -10.07 17.14 34.35
N MET A 271 -10.79 16.91 33.24
CA MET A 271 -10.50 17.62 31.99
C MET A 271 -10.70 19.13 32.13
N GLU A 272 -11.71 19.56 32.88
CA GLU A 272 -12.00 20.99 33.07
C GLU A 272 -10.83 21.77 33.69
N GLN A 273 -10.10 21.15 34.62
CA GLN A 273 -8.90 21.75 35.22
C GLN A 273 -7.70 21.78 34.27
N LEU A 274 -7.59 20.80 33.36
CA LEU A 274 -6.45 20.66 32.47
C LEU A 274 -6.55 21.46 31.16
N ARG A 275 -7.75 21.93 30.81
CA ARG A 275 -8.01 22.63 29.54
C ARG A 275 -7.18 23.93 29.43
N PRO A 276 -6.27 24.05 28.45
CA PRO A 276 -5.61 25.32 28.18
C PRO A 276 -6.52 26.31 27.42
N ILE A 277 -7.64 25.85 26.87
CA ILE A 277 -8.59 26.64 26.07
C ILE A 277 -10.01 26.35 26.54
N THR A 278 -10.82 27.40 26.65
CA THR A 278 -12.24 27.29 27.00
C THR A 278 -13.06 26.56 25.92
N LEU A 279 -14.12 25.90 26.37
CA LEU A 279 -15.14 25.34 25.49
C LEU A 279 -16.10 26.43 25.02
N ASN A 280 -16.56 26.31 23.78
CA ASN A 280 -17.62 27.17 23.28
C ASN A 280 -18.96 26.76 23.92
N ALA A 281 -19.95 27.66 23.98
CA ALA A 281 -21.25 27.39 24.59
C ALA A 281 -21.93 26.12 24.03
N GLU A 282 -21.82 25.90 22.71
CA GLU A 282 -22.34 24.70 22.06
C GLU A 282 -21.60 23.42 22.48
N GLU A 283 -20.27 23.48 22.60
CA GLU A 283 -19.44 22.33 22.99
C GLU A 283 -19.77 21.90 24.43
N LEU A 284 -19.92 22.88 25.33
CA LEU A 284 -20.31 22.69 26.71
C LEU A 284 -21.70 22.04 26.82
N GLN A 285 -22.66 22.49 26.02
CA GLN A 285 -24.02 21.93 26.01
C GLN A 285 -24.02 20.46 25.58
N ILE A 286 -23.27 20.11 24.53
CA ILE A 286 -23.19 18.74 24.03
C ILE A 286 -22.55 17.80 25.07
N LEU A 287 -21.45 18.23 25.69
CA LEU A 287 -20.74 17.44 26.69
C LEU A 287 -21.56 17.27 27.98
N SER A 288 -22.13 18.35 28.50
CA SER A 288 -22.96 18.29 29.73
C SER A 288 -24.18 17.39 29.56
N GLN A 289 -24.85 17.44 28.41
CA GLN A 289 -25.93 16.51 28.09
C GLN A 289 -25.44 15.05 28.06
N HIS A 290 -24.27 14.79 27.48
CA HIS A 290 -23.72 13.44 27.41
C HIS A 290 -23.35 12.88 28.80
N VAL A 291 -22.78 13.70 29.67
CA VAL A 291 -22.46 13.31 31.05
C VAL A 291 -23.74 12.95 31.82
N ARG A 292 -24.80 13.75 31.69
CA ARG A 292 -26.12 13.47 32.30
C ARG A 292 -26.71 12.15 31.82
N GLU A 293 -26.74 11.94 30.50
CA GLU A 293 -27.23 10.68 29.91
C GLU A 293 -26.44 9.47 30.43
N ARG A 294 -25.10 9.59 30.54
CA ARG A 294 -24.25 8.51 31.03
C ARG A 294 -24.52 8.19 32.51
N ALA A 295 -24.75 9.21 33.34
CA ALA A 295 -25.12 9.03 34.74
C ALA A 295 -26.49 8.33 34.87
N GLU A 296 -27.49 8.74 34.09
CA GLU A 296 -28.80 8.09 34.05
C GLU A 296 -28.72 6.61 33.60
N HIS A 297 -27.88 6.33 32.59
CA HIS A 297 -27.67 4.97 32.10
C HIS A 297 -26.96 4.08 33.13
N ALA A 298 -25.97 4.61 33.85
CA ALA A 298 -25.28 3.87 34.92
C ALA A 298 -26.27 3.48 36.04
N LEU A 299 -27.12 4.41 36.47
CA LEU A 299 -28.17 4.16 37.47
C LEU A 299 -29.18 3.10 37.00
N ARG A 300 -29.57 3.10 35.72
CA ARG A 300 -30.46 2.09 35.13
C ARG A 300 -29.82 0.71 34.94
N GLN A 301 -28.51 0.63 34.73
CA GLN A 301 -27.82 -0.65 34.62
C GLN A 301 -27.57 -1.31 35.98
N ASP A 302 -27.37 -0.52 37.03
CA ASP A 302 -27.16 -1.03 38.40
C ASP A 302 -28.42 -1.76 38.97
N SER A 303 -29.59 -1.52 38.35
CA SER A 303 -30.86 -2.19 38.69
C SER A 303 -31.12 -3.49 37.90
N LEU A 304 -30.28 -3.85 36.91
CA LEU A 304 -30.46 -5.05 36.07
C LEU A 304 -29.26 -6.00 36.24
N LYS A 305 -29.50 -7.21 36.79
CA LYS A 305 -28.48 -8.27 36.88
C LYS A 305 -27.94 -8.64 35.48
N SER A 306 -26.70 -8.25 35.19
CA SER A 306 -26.03 -8.50 33.91
C SER A 306 -25.72 -9.99 33.71
N LYS A 307 -26.32 -10.63 32.70
CA LYS A 307 -25.86 -11.93 32.18
C LYS A 307 -24.60 -11.68 31.35
N THR A 308 -23.52 -12.39 31.65
CA THR A 308 -22.29 -12.38 30.84
C THR A 308 -22.61 -12.73 29.39
N PRO A 309 -22.32 -11.84 28.43
CA PRO A 309 -22.60 -12.10 27.02
C PRO A 309 -21.74 -13.26 26.50
N LYS A 310 -22.33 -14.15 25.71
CA LYS A 310 -21.62 -15.29 25.09
C LYS A 310 -20.56 -14.77 24.12
N LEU A 311 -19.37 -15.39 24.10
CA LEU A 311 -18.26 -15.08 23.17
C LEU A 311 -18.71 -15.03 21.70
N SER A 312 -19.67 -15.87 21.30
CA SER A 312 -20.23 -15.87 19.94
C SER A 312 -21.02 -14.60 19.62
N ALA A 313 -21.75 -14.02 20.59
CA ALA A 313 -22.49 -12.78 20.40
C ALA A 313 -21.54 -11.59 20.28
N ILE A 314 -20.47 -11.56 21.09
CA ILE A 314 -19.40 -10.55 20.98
C ILE A 314 -18.70 -10.63 19.61
N ILE A 315 -18.48 -11.85 19.09
CA ILE A 315 -17.89 -12.05 17.76
C ILE A 315 -18.87 -11.63 16.66
N TRP A 316 -20.16 -11.94 16.78
CA TRP A 316 -21.18 -11.53 15.80
C TRP A 316 -21.45 -10.02 15.81
N ASP A 317 -21.49 -9.37 16.98
CA ASP A 317 -21.56 -7.91 17.11
C ASP A 317 -20.28 -7.27 16.54
N MET A 318 -19.11 -7.85 16.83
CA MET A 318 -17.84 -7.39 16.27
C MET A 318 -17.74 -7.60 14.76
N ILE A 319 -18.35 -8.63 14.17
CA ILE A 319 -18.40 -8.84 12.73
C ILE A 319 -19.45 -7.92 12.09
N GLY A 320 -20.63 -7.77 12.69
CA GLY A 320 -21.73 -6.93 12.23
C GLY A 320 -21.40 -5.44 12.22
N ASP A 321 -20.77 -4.93 13.29
CA ASP A 321 -20.33 -3.53 13.42
C ASP A 321 -19.13 -3.19 12.53
N ASN A 322 -18.45 -4.20 11.98
CA ASN A 322 -17.22 -4.05 11.22
C ASN A 322 -17.20 -4.81 9.88
N LEU A 323 -18.37 -5.02 9.26
CA LEU A 323 -18.43 -5.52 7.87
C LEU A 323 -17.67 -4.60 6.89
N ILE A 324 -17.54 -3.32 7.27
CA ILE A 324 -16.94 -2.24 6.48
C ILE A 324 -15.68 -1.66 7.15
N ASN A 325 -15.60 -1.69 8.48
CA ASN A 325 -14.41 -1.29 9.22
C ASN A 325 -13.43 -2.46 9.35
N ARG A 326 -12.13 -2.14 9.39
CA ARG A 326 -11.13 -3.16 9.70
C ARG A 326 -11.25 -3.58 11.17
N ILE A 327 -11.58 -4.85 11.41
CA ILE A 327 -11.58 -5.41 12.76
C ILE A 327 -10.12 -5.54 13.20
N LYS A 328 -9.76 -4.89 14.29
CA LYS A 328 -8.54 -5.18 15.05
C LYS A 328 -8.96 -5.48 16.48
N SER A 329 -9.01 -6.77 16.81
CA SER A 329 -9.28 -7.21 18.18
C SER A 329 -8.01 -7.79 18.76
N ASN A 330 -7.62 -7.31 19.94
CA ASN A 330 -6.56 -7.91 20.73
C ASN A 330 -7.20 -8.86 21.75
N PHE A 331 -6.59 -10.02 21.99
CA PHE A 331 -7.07 -11.02 22.94
C PHE A 331 -5.92 -11.59 23.77
N GLY A 332 -6.25 -12.14 24.94
CA GLY A 332 -5.29 -12.63 25.94
C GLY A 332 -4.91 -11.56 26.98
N ASN A 333 -4.52 -12.02 28.18
CA ASN A 333 -4.36 -11.21 29.40
C ASN A 333 -3.37 -10.03 29.27
N LYS A 334 -2.49 -10.05 28.25
CA LYS A 334 -1.51 -8.98 27.97
C LYS A 334 -1.55 -8.50 26.51
N ASN A 335 -2.70 -8.57 25.83
CA ASN A 335 -2.82 -8.27 24.38
C ASN A 335 -1.86 -9.12 23.51
N GLN A 336 -1.67 -10.39 23.88
CA GLN A 336 -0.72 -11.30 23.25
C GLN A 336 -1.19 -11.77 21.87
N GLY A 337 -2.50 -11.90 21.66
CA GLY A 337 -3.09 -12.22 20.36
C GLY A 337 -3.69 -10.99 19.69
N TYR A 338 -3.60 -10.90 18.37
CA TYR A 338 -4.45 -9.98 17.61
C TYR A 338 -5.04 -10.65 16.36
N ILE A 339 -6.32 -10.43 16.14
CA ILE A 339 -7.02 -10.77 14.90
C ILE A 339 -7.22 -9.48 14.12
N ARG A 340 -6.76 -9.48 12.87
CA ARG A 340 -6.97 -8.43 11.89
C ARG A 340 -7.80 -9.00 10.73
N ILE A 341 -9.10 -8.72 10.74
CA ILE A 341 -9.96 -9.00 9.59
C ILE A 341 -10.02 -7.70 8.78
N ASN A 342 -9.54 -7.77 7.55
CA ASN A 342 -9.82 -6.71 6.60
C ASN A 342 -11.34 -6.72 6.29
N PRO A 343 -11.96 -5.56 6.06
CA PRO A 343 -13.40 -5.49 5.95
C PRO A 343 -13.92 -6.38 4.82
N ILE A 344 -14.95 -7.16 5.13
CA ILE A 344 -15.46 -8.22 4.27
C ILE A 344 -16.15 -7.57 3.08
N MET A 345 -17.07 -6.64 3.29
CA MET A 345 -17.79 -5.95 2.21
C MET A 345 -17.08 -4.66 1.77
N ASN A 346 -15.75 -4.72 1.61
CA ASN A 346 -15.02 -3.58 1.10
C ASN A 346 -14.93 -3.63 -0.44
N PRO A 347 -15.47 -2.63 -1.17
CA PRO A 347 -15.35 -2.55 -2.62
C PRO A 347 -13.88 -2.52 -3.11
N LEU A 348 -12.90 -2.13 -2.28
CA LEU A 348 -11.47 -2.23 -2.57
C LEU A 348 -10.99 -3.65 -2.95
N TYR A 349 -11.70 -4.69 -2.52
CA TYR A 349 -11.34 -6.07 -2.86
C TYR A 349 -11.94 -6.55 -4.18
N MET A 350 -12.59 -5.66 -4.93
CA MET A 350 -13.09 -5.90 -6.27
C MET A 350 -12.08 -5.40 -7.29
N GLU A 351 -11.63 -6.29 -8.17
CA GLU A 351 -10.76 -5.97 -9.29
C GLU A 351 -11.37 -6.46 -10.59
N TYR A 352 -11.13 -5.74 -11.67
CA TYR A 352 -11.42 -6.19 -13.02
C TYR A 352 -10.13 -6.31 -13.83
N ASP A 353 -9.97 -7.47 -14.45
CA ASP A 353 -8.95 -7.76 -15.44
C ASP A 353 -9.64 -8.34 -16.69
N HIS A 354 -9.19 -7.95 -17.88
CA HIS A 354 -9.75 -8.42 -19.15
C HIS A 354 -9.80 -9.96 -19.24
N LYS A 355 -8.82 -10.67 -18.65
CA LYS A 355 -8.74 -12.13 -18.68
C LYS A 355 -9.60 -12.82 -17.63
N ARG A 356 -9.55 -12.37 -16.38
CA ARG A 356 -10.28 -12.98 -15.25
C ARG A 356 -11.68 -12.43 -15.03
N GLY A 357 -12.01 -11.34 -15.71
CA GLY A 357 -13.21 -10.55 -15.47
C GLY A 357 -13.17 -9.94 -14.07
N PHE A 358 -14.35 -9.81 -13.49
CA PHE A 358 -14.50 -9.36 -12.12
C PHE A 358 -13.93 -10.42 -11.15
N THR A 359 -13.17 -9.98 -10.16
CA THR A 359 -12.58 -10.80 -9.11
C THR A 359 -12.86 -10.16 -7.76
N TYR A 360 -13.36 -10.95 -6.81
CA TYR A 360 -13.57 -10.49 -5.44
C TYR A 360 -12.62 -11.22 -4.49
N LYS A 361 -11.93 -10.48 -3.62
CA LYS A 361 -10.85 -10.98 -2.75
C LYS A 361 -11.22 -10.89 -1.27
N ILE A 362 -10.64 -11.77 -0.47
CA ILE A 362 -10.71 -11.74 1.00
C ILE A 362 -9.30 -12.00 1.54
N ASN A 363 -8.90 -11.23 2.55
CA ASN A 363 -7.60 -11.37 3.20
C ASN A 363 -7.73 -11.17 4.71
N VAL A 364 -7.65 -12.27 5.46
CA VAL A 364 -7.71 -12.28 6.92
C VAL A 364 -6.31 -12.55 7.47
N ARG A 365 -5.88 -11.77 8.47
CA ARG A 365 -4.58 -11.92 9.12
C ARG A 365 -4.79 -12.12 10.61
N THR A 366 -4.25 -13.19 11.14
CA THR A 366 -4.28 -13.51 12.56
C THR A 366 -2.84 -13.66 13.03
N SER A 367 -2.52 -13.09 14.19
CA SER A 367 -1.22 -13.26 14.81
C SER A 367 -1.38 -13.51 16.31
N TYR A 368 -0.48 -14.31 16.84
CA TYR A 368 -0.38 -14.59 18.26
C TYR A 368 1.08 -14.52 18.70
N LEU A 369 1.39 -13.55 19.55
CA LEU A 369 2.70 -13.31 20.13
C LEU A 369 2.81 -14.06 21.46
N PHE A 370 3.50 -15.20 21.46
CA PHE A 370 3.78 -15.97 22.69
C PHE A 370 4.77 -15.22 23.58
N THR A 371 5.85 -14.72 22.97
CA THR A 371 6.90 -13.92 23.61
C THR A 371 7.42 -12.89 22.59
N PRO A 372 8.16 -11.84 23.00
CA PRO A 372 8.73 -10.88 22.05
C PRO A 372 9.57 -11.53 20.93
N ASN A 373 10.12 -12.73 21.15
CA ASN A 373 10.92 -13.46 20.17
C ASN A 373 10.17 -14.62 19.46
N ARG A 374 8.93 -14.95 19.87
CA ARG A 374 8.13 -16.05 19.30
C ARG A 374 6.73 -15.58 18.90
N GLU A 375 6.36 -15.77 17.64
CA GLU A 375 5.07 -15.36 17.09
C GLU A 375 4.53 -16.40 16.11
N LEU A 376 3.22 -16.64 16.16
CA LEU A 376 2.49 -17.37 15.13
C LEU A 376 1.73 -16.37 14.26
N ASN A 377 1.95 -16.42 12.96
CA ASN A 377 1.28 -15.57 11.97
C ASN A 377 0.51 -16.46 11.00
N LEU A 378 -0.82 -16.40 11.02
CA LEU A 378 -1.71 -17.09 10.08
C LEU A 378 -2.33 -16.07 9.14
N ARG A 379 -2.31 -16.33 7.83
CA ARG A 379 -3.01 -15.48 6.86
C ARG A 379 -3.89 -16.35 5.98
N PHE A 380 -5.15 -15.98 5.83
CA PHE A 380 -6.09 -16.59 4.89
C PHE A 380 -6.31 -15.62 3.74
N LYS A 381 -5.84 -15.97 2.54
CA LYS A 381 -6.14 -15.26 1.30
C LYS A 381 -7.11 -16.08 0.48
N ALA A 382 -8.17 -15.48 -0.01
CA ALA A 382 -9.10 -16.10 -0.93
C ALA A 382 -9.51 -15.11 -2.03
N GLY A 383 -9.90 -15.61 -3.19
CA GLY A 383 -10.47 -14.79 -4.24
C GLY A 383 -11.29 -15.61 -5.23
N TYR A 384 -12.39 -15.05 -5.73
CA TYR A 384 -13.23 -15.70 -6.73
C TYR A 384 -13.20 -14.94 -8.05
N ALA A 385 -12.70 -15.58 -9.11
CA ALA A 385 -12.67 -15.01 -10.46
C ALA A 385 -13.94 -15.43 -11.22
N PHE A 386 -14.83 -14.49 -11.48
CA PHE A 386 -16.17 -14.77 -11.98
C PHE A 386 -16.17 -15.29 -13.42
N LYS A 387 -15.30 -14.77 -14.30
CA LYS A 387 -15.20 -15.24 -15.70
C LYS A 387 -14.65 -16.66 -15.81
N GLN A 388 -13.69 -17.01 -14.94
CA GLN A 388 -13.09 -18.36 -14.90
C GLN A 388 -13.90 -19.36 -14.07
N LYS A 389 -14.85 -18.89 -13.25
CA LYS A 389 -15.61 -19.70 -12.27
C LYS A 389 -14.67 -20.50 -11.37
N GLN A 390 -13.61 -19.86 -10.87
CA GLN A 390 -12.60 -20.48 -10.02
C GLN A 390 -12.44 -19.73 -8.71
N PHE A 391 -12.47 -20.50 -7.62
CA PHE A 391 -12.10 -20.05 -6.29
C PHE A 391 -10.61 -20.32 -6.07
N TYR A 392 -9.87 -19.26 -5.77
CA TYR A 392 -8.47 -19.27 -5.38
C TYR A 392 -8.34 -19.10 -3.87
N PHE A 393 -7.43 -19.84 -3.25
CA PHE A 393 -7.11 -19.66 -1.84
C PHE A 393 -5.65 -19.99 -1.53
N GLY A 394 -5.14 -19.38 -0.47
CA GLY A 394 -3.81 -19.63 0.08
C GLY A 394 -3.79 -19.35 1.57
N ILE A 395 -3.24 -20.29 2.33
CA ILE A 395 -3.20 -20.26 3.80
C ILE A 395 -1.74 -20.42 4.26
N PRO A 396 -0.90 -19.37 4.18
CA PRO A 396 0.43 -19.41 4.78
C PRO A 396 0.36 -19.21 6.29
N LEU A 397 1.02 -20.10 7.00
CA LEU A 397 1.26 -20.13 8.43
C LEU A 397 2.76 -19.97 8.68
N TYR A 398 3.15 -18.88 9.33
CA TYR A 398 4.53 -18.64 9.77
C TYR A 398 4.61 -18.80 11.28
N PHE A 399 5.40 -19.75 11.75
CA PHE A 399 5.77 -19.87 13.15
C PHE A 399 7.20 -19.37 13.34
N TYR A 400 7.33 -18.15 13.85
CA TYR A 400 8.61 -17.55 14.22
C TYR A 400 9.04 -18.12 15.56
N TYR A 401 10.06 -18.99 15.55
CA TYR A 401 10.67 -19.50 16.77
C TYR A 401 11.82 -18.62 17.27
N ASN A 402 12.43 -17.83 16.37
CA ASN A 402 13.47 -16.85 16.71
C ASN A 402 13.40 -15.62 15.78
N LYS A 403 12.64 -14.59 16.16
CA LYS A 403 12.51 -13.35 15.37
C LYS A 403 13.83 -12.61 15.15
N ARG A 404 14.75 -12.62 16.14
CA ARG A 404 16.04 -11.90 16.03
C ARG A 404 16.91 -12.41 14.88
N ARG A 405 16.82 -13.71 14.57
CA ARG A 405 17.52 -14.35 13.45
C ARG A 405 16.57 -14.71 12.31
N ASN A 406 15.38 -14.10 12.26
CA ASN A 406 14.33 -14.37 11.28
C ASN A 406 14.11 -15.89 11.06
N GLY A 407 14.21 -16.65 12.16
CA GLY A 407 14.05 -18.09 12.21
C GLY A 407 12.57 -18.43 12.25
N PHE A 408 12.04 -18.94 11.13
CA PHE A 408 10.62 -19.31 11.02
C PHE A 408 10.40 -20.62 10.28
N LEU A 409 9.35 -21.33 10.69
CA LEU A 409 8.75 -22.42 9.93
C LEU A 409 7.56 -21.88 9.13
N ASN A 410 7.59 -22.05 7.81
CA ASN A 410 6.51 -21.69 6.90
C ASN A 410 5.78 -22.95 6.44
N ILE A 411 4.48 -23.02 6.70
CA ILE A 411 3.58 -24.05 6.18
C ILE A 411 2.53 -23.34 5.32
N GLU A 412 2.42 -23.69 4.05
CA GLU A 412 1.51 -23.05 3.12
C GLU A 412 0.70 -24.08 2.35
N VAL A 413 -0.62 -23.87 2.32
CA VAL A 413 -1.56 -24.68 1.53
C VAL A 413 -2.34 -23.75 0.62
N GLY A 414 -2.42 -24.06 -0.66
CA GLY A 414 -3.16 -23.23 -1.60
C GLY A 414 -3.35 -23.87 -2.96
N ASN A 415 -4.05 -23.14 -3.85
CA ASN A 415 -4.23 -23.56 -5.23
C ASN A 415 -3.67 -22.53 -6.24
N GLY A 416 -3.23 -23.06 -7.38
CA GLY A 416 -2.58 -22.35 -8.47
C GLY A 416 -3.54 -21.98 -9.62
N ASN A 417 -3.03 -21.25 -10.62
CA ASN A 417 -3.72 -21.12 -11.90
C ASN A 417 -3.85 -22.50 -12.55
N TRP A 418 -4.69 -22.59 -13.59
CA TRP A 418 -4.63 -23.72 -14.49
C TRP A 418 -3.26 -23.78 -15.15
N ILE A 419 -2.64 -24.95 -15.07
CA ILE A 419 -1.35 -25.23 -15.68
C ILE A 419 -1.59 -26.07 -16.94
N GLY A 420 -1.03 -25.62 -18.06
CA GLY A 420 -1.19 -26.26 -19.35
C GLY A 420 -0.10 -27.31 -19.59
N ASN A 421 -0.47 -28.46 -20.15
CA ASN A 421 0.50 -29.42 -20.68
C ASN A 421 0.04 -29.95 -22.04
N GLN A 422 0.60 -29.36 -23.10
CA GLN A 422 0.25 -29.71 -24.48
C GLN A 422 0.71 -31.13 -24.85
N TRP A 423 1.79 -31.61 -24.25
CA TRP A 423 2.31 -32.93 -24.56
C TRP A 423 1.35 -34.01 -24.06
N ILE A 424 0.92 -33.92 -22.79
CA ILE A 424 -0.03 -34.88 -22.19
C ILE A 424 -1.35 -34.88 -22.98
N LYS A 425 -1.80 -33.71 -23.44
CA LYS A 425 -2.99 -33.59 -24.30
C LYS A 425 -2.81 -34.34 -25.63
N ASN A 426 -1.72 -34.07 -26.33
CA ASN A 426 -1.46 -34.66 -27.65
C ASN A 426 -1.32 -36.19 -27.56
N SER A 427 -0.70 -36.70 -26.49
CA SER A 427 -0.59 -38.15 -26.25
C SER A 427 -1.95 -38.78 -25.95
N ALA A 428 -2.84 -38.07 -25.25
CA ALA A 428 -4.21 -38.54 -25.04
C ALA A 428 -5.01 -38.57 -26.36
N ASP A 429 -4.86 -37.54 -27.20
CA ASP A 429 -5.48 -37.49 -28.53
C ASP A 429 -4.98 -38.64 -29.42
N GLN A 430 -3.68 -38.97 -29.38
CA GLN A 430 -3.10 -40.11 -30.09
C GLN A 430 -3.65 -41.44 -29.58
N ALA A 431 -3.65 -41.66 -28.27
CA ALA A 431 -4.18 -42.90 -27.67
C ALA A 431 -5.67 -43.12 -27.99
N ILE A 432 -6.47 -42.04 -28.08
CA ILE A 432 -7.88 -42.13 -28.49
C ILE A 432 -7.97 -42.45 -29.99
N LYS A 433 -7.15 -41.84 -30.84
CA LYS A 433 -7.12 -42.14 -32.29
C LYS A 433 -6.76 -43.59 -32.56
N GLU A 434 -5.72 -44.10 -31.91
CA GLU A 434 -5.28 -45.50 -32.01
C GLU A 434 -6.38 -46.48 -31.54
N GLN A 435 -7.20 -46.10 -30.56
CA GLN A 435 -8.34 -46.91 -30.13
C GLN A 435 -9.53 -46.89 -31.11
N HIS A 436 -9.58 -45.92 -32.03
CA HIS A 436 -10.70 -45.68 -32.95
C HIS A 436 -10.36 -45.93 -34.43
N GLU A 437 -9.24 -46.58 -34.77
CA GLU A 437 -8.84 -46.98 -36.14
C GLU A 437 -9.76 -48.05 -36.82
N SER A 438 -11.06 -48.08 -36.50
CA SER A 438 -12.06 -48.90 -37.19
C SER A 438 -13.33 -48.14 -37.63
N GLN A 439 -13.30 -46.80 -37.69
CA GLN A 439 -14.40 -46.03 -38.29
C GLN A 439 -13.91 -44.84 -39.14
N PRO A 440 -14.54 -44.55 -40.30
CA PRO A 440 -14.14 -43.42 -41.15
C PRO A 440 -14.38 -42.09 -40.45
N GLN A 441 -13.44 -41.16 -40.63
CA GLN A 441 -13.46 -39.84 -40.00
C GLN A 441 -14.65 -38.99 -40.46
N ALA A 442 -15.44 -38.49 -39.51
CA ALA A 442 -16.20 -37.26 -39.73
C ALA A 442 -15.25 -36.07 -39.58
N THR A 443 -15.14 -35.27 -40.64
CA THR A 443 -14.41 -34.00 -40.68
C THR A 443 -14.82 -33.13 -39.48
N PRO A 444 -13.87 -32.54 -38.72
CA PRO A 444 -14.26 -31.61 -37.66
C PRO A 444 -15.01 -30.42 -38.27
N PRO A 445 -16.09 -29.94 -37.64
CA PRO A 445 -16.80 -28.77 -38.13
C PRO A 445 -15.82 -27.60 -38.20
N ASN A 446 -15.67 -27.06 -39.40
CA ASN A 446 -14.76 -25.97 -39.73
C ASN A 446 -15.38 -24.63 -39.27
N ASP A 447 -15.83 -24.56 -38.02
CA ASP A 447 -16.42 -23.35 -37.45
C ASP A 447 -15.30 -22.43 -36.94
N PRO A 448 -15.17 -21.20 -37.47
CA PRO A 448 -14.18 -20.22 -37.01
C PRO A 448 -14.38 -19.80 -35.55
N ILE A 449 -15.59 -20.05 -35.01
CA ILE A 449 -16.05 -19.58 -33.69
C ILE A 449 -15.56 -20.48 -32.56
N SER A 450 -15.39 -21.79 -32.80
CA SER A 450 -14.91 -22.76 -31.80
C SER A 450 -13.39 -22.76 -31.60
N ARG A 451 -12.60 -22.24 -32.56
CA ARG A 451 -11.15 -22.02 -32.38
C ARG A 451 -10.79 -20.95 -31.36
N ARG A 452 -11.75 -20.10 -30.95
CA ARG A 452 -11.53 -19.01 -29.97
C ARG A 452 -11.76 -19.40 -28.50
N GLN A 453 -12.28 -20.60 -28.23
CA GLN A 453 -12.44 -21.11 -26.88
C GLN A 453 -11.23 -21.97 -26.52
N GLU A 454 -10.41 -21.52 -25.57
CA GLU A 454 -9.24 -22.28 -25.09
C GLU A 454 -9.63 -23.74 -24.79
N ASP A 455 -8.91 -24.69 -25.39
CA ASP A 455 -9.21 -26.12 -25.28
C ASP A 455 -8.93 -26.61 -23.87
N ARG A 456 -9.98 -26.62 -23.03
CA ARG A 456 -9.93 -26.95 -21.59
C ARG A 456 -9.29 -28.31 -21.29
N ARG A 457 -9.20 -29.20 -22.29
CA ARG A 457 -8.51 -30.51 -22.21
C ARG A 457 -7.02 -30.38 -21.92
N ALA A 458 -6.36 -29.30 -22.32
CA ALA A 458 -4.92 -29.10 -22.11
C ALA A 458 -4.56 -28.71 -20.66
N PHE A 459 -5.55 -28.41 -19.81
CA PHE A 459 -5.34 -27.75 -18.53
C PHE A 459 -5.55 -28.65 -17.31
N PHE A 460 -4.76 -28.36 -16.27
CA PHE A 460 -4.79 -29.05 -14.99
C PHE A 460 -4.92 -28.04 -13.84
N LYS A 461 -5.73 -28.37 -12.83
CA LYS A 461 -5.83 -27.62 -11.57
C LYS A 461 -4.65 -27.98 -10.69
N ASN A 462 -3.85 -26.99 -10.29
CA ASN A 462 -2.70 -27.17 -9.40
C ASN A 462 -3.09 -26.88 -7.94
N THR A 463 -2.83 -27.79 -7.02
CA THR A 463 -2.91 -27.57 -5.56
C THR A 463 -1.56 -27.87 -4.96
N HIS A 464 -1.09 -27.03 -4.05
CA HIS A 464 0.23 -27.17 -3.46
C HIS A 464 0.20 -27.17 -1.93
N PHE A 465 1.17 -27.86 -1.36
CA PHE A 465 1.51 -27.87 0.05
C PHE A 465 3.02 -27.61 0.17
N LYS A 466 3.41 -26.54 0.85
CA LYS A 466 4.82 -26.18 1.09
C LYS A 466 5.11 -26.21 2.59
N ILE A 467 6.23 -26.81 2.96
CA ILE A 467 6.80 -26.73 4.30
C ILE A 467 8.26 -26.35 4.18
N ALA A 468 8.67 -25.26 4.81
CA ALA A 468 10.04 -24.76 4.73
C ALA A 468 10.48 -24.10 6.02
N ASN A 469 11.73 -24.32 6.41
CA ASN A 469 12.38 -23.59 7.49
C ASN A 469 13.28 -22.51 6.89
N ASN A 470 13.18 -21.29 7.41
CA ASN A 470 14.08 -20.19 7.10
C ASN A 470 14.92 -19.85 8.33
N TYR A 471 16.19 -19.54 8.13
CA TYR A 471 17.08 -19.04 9.16
C TYR A 471 18.07 -18.02 8.59
N ASP A 472 18.26 -16.88 9.27
CA ASP A 472 19.27 -15.90 8.90
C ASP A 472 20.61 -16.29 9.55
N ILE A 473 21.55 -16.71 8.70
CA ILE A 473 22.92 -17.05 9.10
C ILE A 473 23.66 -15.78 9.55
N SER A 474 23.42 -14.67 8.85
CA SER A 474 23.93 -13.33 9.17
C SER A 474 22.87 -12.28 8.79
N ASP A 475 23.13 -11.00 9.11
CA ASP A 475 22.21 -9.91 8.77
C ASP A 475 22.00 -9.73 7.25
N ASN A 476 22.91 -10.27 6.44
CA ASN A 476 22.90 -10.17 4.97
C ASN A 476 22.52 -11.48 4.28
N TRP A 477 22.61 -12.63 4.95
CA TRP A 477 22.43 -13.94 4.35
C TRP A 477 21.38 -14.75 5.08
N SER A 478 20.40 -15.23 4.32
CA SER A 478 19.40 -16.17 4.81
C SER A 478 19.40 -17.43 3.96
N PHE A 479 19.01 -18.51 4.62
CA PHE A 479 18.88 -19.82 4.01
C PHE A 479 17.50 -20.37 4.31
N GLN A 480 16.83 -20.87 3.27
CA GLN A 480 15.57 -21.56 3.38
C GLN A 480 15.70 -22.97 2.79
N ALA A 481 15.24 -23.97 3.52
CA ALA A 481 15.18 -25.35 3.05
C ALA A 481 13.84 -26.00 3.42
N GLY A 482 13.34 -26.86 2.55
CA GLY A 482 12.03 -27.47 2.75
C GLY A 482 11.62 -28.43 1.66
N PHE A 483 10.32 -28.70 1.62
CA PHE A 483 9.67 -29.51 0.60
C PHE A 483 8.44 -28.79 0.08
N ILE A 484 8.17 -28.98 -1.21
CA ILE A 484 6.93 -28.60 -1.86
C ILE A 484 6.30 -29.82 -2.52
N TYR A 485 5.01 -29.99 -2.27
CA TYR A 485 4.18 -31.02 -2.87
C TYR A 485 3.16 -30.36 -3.79
N HIS A 486 3.08 -30.81 -5.04
CA HIS A 486 2.06 -30.40 -5.99
C HIS A 486 1.18 -31.57 -6.39
N CYS A 487 -0.11 -31.32 -6.45
CA CYS A 487 -1.13 -32.22 -6.98
C CYS A 487 -1.82 -31.54 -8.16
N ARG A 488 -1.64 -32.09 -9.37
CA ARG A 488 -2.15 -31.54 -10.62
C ARG A 488 -3.24 -32.46 -11.17
N SER A 489 -4.49 -32.02 -11.09
CA SER A 489 -5.66 -32.78 -11.56
C SER A 489 -6.18 -32.22 -12.88
N ALA A 490 -6.43 -33.07 -13.87
CA ALA A 490 -7.03 -32.65 -15.14
C ALA A 490 -8.35 -31.89 -14.92
N VAL A 491 -8.57 -30.82 -15.68
CA VAL A 491 -9.85 -30.09 -15.71
C VAL A 491 -10.93 -30.98 -16.32
N GLU A 492 -10.64 -31.61 -17.48
CA GLU A 492 -11.52 -32.55 -18.18
C GLU A 492 -11.09 -34.00 -17.92
N LYS A 493 -11.54 -34.59 -16.81
CA LYS A 493 -11.13 -35.95 -16.41
C LYS A 493 -11.64 -37.05 -17.36
N SER A 494 -12.80 -36.85 -17.98
CA SER A 494 -13.43 -37.82 -18.89
C SER A 494 -12.56 -38.10 -20.13
N PHE A 495 -11.92 -37.06 -20.68
CA PHE A 495 -11.02 -37.16 -21.82
C PHE A 495 -9.82 -38.07 -21.52
N TYR A 496 -9.13 -37.85 -20.41
CA TYR A 496 -7.98 -38.67 -20.01
C TYR A 496 -8.36 -40.09 -19.60
N LYS A 497 -9.56 -40.28 -19.02
CA LYS A 497 -10.09 -41.63 -18.74
C LYS A 497 -10.32 -42.44 -20.03
N LYS A 498 -10.86 -41.82 -21.09
CA LYS A 498 -11.03 -42.47 -22.41
C LYS A 498 -9.67 -42.88 -22.99
N ALA A 499 -8.67 -42.00 -22.90
CA ALA A 499 -7.30 -42.29 -23.32
C ALA A 499 -6.55 -43.31 -22.42
N LYS A 500 -7.17 -43.84 -21.35
CA LYS A 500 -6.52 -44.69 -20.33
C LYS A 500 -5.27 -44.06 -19.69
N LEU A 501 -5.23 -42.73 -19.59
CA LEU A 501 -4.14 -41.98 -18.99
C LEU A 501 -4.46 -41.52 -17.56
N PRO A 502 -3.43 -41.30 -16.70
CA PRO A 502 -3.62 -40.74 -15.37
C PRO A 502 -4.33 -39.38 -15.42
N THR A 503 -5.32 -39.20 -14.54
CA THR A 503 -6.06 -37.93 -14.39
C THR A 503 -5.43 -36.99 -13.36
N VAL A 504 -4.52 -37.51 -12.54
CA VAL A 504 -3.83 -36.79 -11.46
C VAL A 504 -2.35 -37.10 -11.54
N TYR A 505 -1.53 -36.05 -11.47
CA TYR A 505 -0.08 -36.15 -11.43
C TYR A 505 0.45 -35.46 -10.18
N LYS A 506 1.35 -36.14 -9.46
CA LYS A 506 1.90 -35.65 -8.20
C LYS A 506 3.39 -35.35 -8.33
N SER A 507 3.87 -34.28 -7.73
CA SER A 507 5.31 -34.03 -7.57
C SER A 507 5.64 -33.66 -6.14
N VAL A 508 6.72 -34.24 -5.62
CA VAL A 508 7.30 -33.89 -4.32
C VAL A 508 8.71 -33.44 -4.58
N ALA A 509 9.03 -32.21 -4.22
CA ALA A 509 10.32 -31.61 -4.50
C ALA A 509 10.95 -31.05 -3.22
N PRO A 510 12.12 -31.54 -2.78
CA PRO A 510 13.02 -30.74 -1.96
C PRO A 510 13.29 -29.39 -2.62
N MET A 511 13.29 -28.34 -1.81
CA MET A 511 13.59 -26.97 -2.21
C MET A 511 14.65 -26.38 -1.28
N ILE A 512 15.57 -25.63 -1.88
CA ILE A 512 16.58 -24.83 -1.19
C ILE A 512 16.56 -23.44 -1.81
N GLU A 513 16.56 -22.40 -1.00
CA GLU A 513 16.61 -21.02 -1.44
C GLU A 513 17.67 -20.26 -0.63
N TRP A 514 18.66 -19.74 -1.34
CA TRP A 514 19.65 -18.82 -0.80
C TRP A 514 19.16 -17.40 -0.99
N GLN A 515 19.20 -16.60 0.06
CA GLN A 515 18.74 -15.22 0.04
C GLN A 515 19.88 -14.28 0.46
N TRP A 516 20.11 -13.25 -0.34
CA TRP A 516 21.16 -12.26 -0.13
C TRP A 516 20.59 -10.85 -0.10
N ARG A 517 20.96 -10.11 0.95
CA ARG A 517 20.56 -8.73 1.25
C ARG A 517 21.83 -7.89 1.45
N PRO A 518 22.50 -7.40 0.39
CA PRO A 518 23.79 -6.73 0.52
C PRO A 518 23.77 -5.48 1.39
N THR A 519 22.67 -4.72 1.39
CA THR A 519 22.52 -3.49 2.21
C THR A 519 21.45 -3.65 3.29
N GLY A 520 21.14 -4.89 3.70
CA GLY A 520 20.14 -5.20 4.71
C GLY A 520 18.69 -5.12 4.21
N TRP A 521 17.75 -4.97 5.13
CA TRP A 521 16.30 -5.11 4.89
C TRP A 521 15.67 -4.05 3.96
N ASN A 522 16.32 -2.90 3.80
CA ASN A 522 15.83 -1.81 2.93
C ASN A 522 16.48 -1.84 1.54
N GLY A 523 17.38 -2.79 1.30
CA GLY A 523 18.21 -2.91 0.12
C GLY A 523 17.61 -3.74 -1.01
N PRO A 524 18.41 -4.07 -2.03
CA PRO A 524 18.05 -5.09 -2.98
C PRO A 524 18.00 -6.46 -2.28
N TYR A 525 17.05 -7.29 -2.72
CA TYR A 525 16.82 -8.64 -2.22
C TYR A 525 17.00 -9.62 -3.38
N ILE A 526 17.97 -10.51 -3.27
CA ILE A 526 18.35 -11.44 -4.33
C ILE A 526 18.16 -12.87 -3.80
N THR A 527 17.51 -13.73 -4.58
CA THR A 527 17.26 -15.12 -4.22
C THR A 527 17.73 -16.07 -5.31
N LEU A 528 18.42 -17.13 -4.91
CA LEU A 528 18.74 -18.27 -5.75
C LEU A 528 18.01 -19.51 -5.22
N GLY A 529 16.96 -19.92 -5.92
CA GLY A 529 16.17 -21.10 -5.65
C GLY A 529 16.64 -22.30 -6.46
N TRP A 530 16.65 -23.45 -5.81
CA TRP A 530 16.80 -24.77 -6.41
C TRP A 530 15.67 -25.66 -5.94
N GLU A 531 15.05 -26.35 -6.88
CA GLU A 531 13.95 -27.27 -6.61
C GLU A 531 14.11 -28.53 -7.45
N ARG A 532 13.92 -29.71 -6.84
CA ARG A 532 14.07 -30.99 -7.54
C ARG A 532 12.93 -31.94 -7.23
N GLY A 533 12.07 -32.19 -8.21
CA GLY A 533 11.05 -33.24 -8.11
C GLY A 533 11.68 -34.63 -8.14
N ILE A 534 11.34 -35.50 -7.18
CA ILE A 534 11.87 -36.87 -7.09
C ILE A 534 10.73 -37.87 -7.36
N LYS A 535 10.91 -38.71 -8.39
CA LYS A 535 9.97 -39.78 -8.73
C LYS A 535 9.99 -40.88 -7.67
N LYS A 536 8.83 -41.47 -7.37
CA LYS A 536 8.53 -42.47 -6.32
C LYS A 536 8.71 -42.01 -4.87
N PHE A 537 9.25 -40.82 -4.62
CA PHE A 537 9.31 -40.25 -3.27
C PHE A 537 7.93 -39.72 -2.86
N LEU A 538 7.39 -40.17 -1.72
CA LEU A 538 6.06 -39.79 -1.20
C LEU A 538 4.92 -39.84 -2.25
N ASN A 539 4.89 -40.89 -3.07
CA ASN A 539 3.94 -41.07 -4.18
C ASN A 539 4.01 -39.96 -5.26
N GLY A 540 5.19 -39.35 -5.47
CA GLY A 540 5.46 -38.45 -6.58
C GLY A 540 5.72 -39.20 -7.89
N ASP A 541 5.11 -38.74 -8.98
CA ASP A 541 5.20 -39.37 -10.30
C ASP A 541 6.19 -38.65 -11.23
N ILE A 542 6.55 -37.42 -10.90
CA ILE A 542 7.29 -36.49 -11.76
C ILE A 542 8.70 -36.26 -11.23
N ASN A 543 9.69 -36.31 -12.13
CA ASN A 543 11.08 -35.96 -11.85
C ASN A 543 11.51 -34.75 -12.70
N TYR A 544 11.97 -33.70 -12.04
CA TYR A 544 12.46 -32.47 -12.66
C TYR A 544 13.50 -31.80 -11.77
N GLU A 545 14.27 -30.90 -12.36
CA GLU A 545 15.17 -30.02 -11.63
C GLU A 545 15.07 -28.61 -12.21
N GLN A 546 14.92 -27.64 -11.31
CA GLN A 546 14.63 -26.25 -11.58
C GLN A 546 15.58 -25.35 -10.79
N TRP A 547 16.09 -24.34 -11.48
CA TRP A 547 16.87 -23.26 -10.91
C TRP A 547 16.18 -21.93 -11.21
N GLU A 548 16.10 -21.04 -10.21
CA GLU A 548 15.56 -19.69 -10.37
C GLU A 548 16.41 -18.67 -9.62
N LEU A 549 16.81 -17.62 -10.33
CA LEU A 549 17.44 -16.44 -9.76
C LEU A 549 16.47 -15.27 -9.90
N ASP A 550 16.21 -14.55 -8.81
CA ASP A 550 15.32 -13.38 -8.80
C ASP A 550 15.93 -12.28 -7.94
N GLY A 551 15.88 -11.04 -8.43
CA GLY A 551 16.40 -9.86 -7.77
C GLY A 551 15.34 -8.76 -7.76
N GLN A 552 15.08 -8.20 -6.57
CA GLN A 552 14.01 -7.24 -6.32
C GLN A 552 14.57 -6.02 -5.58
N TRP A 553 14.17 -4.81 -5.95
CA TRP A 553 14.56 -3.60 -5.23
C TRP A 553 13.52 -2.48 -5.35
N ILE A 554 13.22 -1.84 -4.24
CA ILE A 554 12.42 -0.62 -4.17
C ILE A 554 13.34 0.54 -3.77
N LEU A 555 13.66 1.40 -4.73
CA LEU A 555 14.38 2.64 -4.49
C LEU A 555 13.35 3.77 -4.27
N LYS A 556 13.51 4.53 -3.18
CA LYS A 556 12.66 5.70 -2.87
C LYS A 556 13.49 6.98 -2.88
N PRO A 557 13.60 7.67 -4.02
CA PRO A 557 14.38 8.92 -4.11
C PRO A 557 13.83 10.04 -3.21
N THR A 558 12.52 10.01 -2.94
CA THR A 558 11.79 10.98 -2.09
C THR A 558 10.65 10.24 -1.37
N LYS A 559 9.97 10.88 -0.42
CA LYS A 559 8.82 10.30 0.31
C LYS A 559 7.66 9.89 -0.60
N LEU A 560 7.51 10.56 -1.76
CA LEU A 560 6.37 10.37 -2.69
C LEU A 560 6.74 9.73 -4.03
N HIS A 561 8.01 9.48 -4.32
CA HIS A 561 8.43 8.80 -5.55
C HIS A 561 9.06 7.45 -5.25
N ALA A 562 8.78 6.45 -6.09
CA ALA A 562 9.35 5.12 -5.95
C ALA A 562 9.72 4.53 -7.32
N ILE A 563 10.88 3.88 -7.38
CA ILE A 563 11.31 3.06 -8.51
C ILE A 563 11.37 1.62 -8.01
N GLN A 564 10.55 0.77 -8.61
CA GLN A 564 10.44 -0.64 -8.29
C GLN A 564 11.04 -1.44 -9.43
N MET A 565 11.99 -2.31 -9.12
CA MET A 565 12.75 -3.10 -10.09
C MET A 565 12.69 -4.57 -9.71
N ARG A 566 12.38 -5.41 -10.69
CA ARG A 566 12.46 -6.87 -10.55
C ARG A 566 13.11 -7.47 -11.78
N MET A 567 14.15 -8.25 -11.59
CA MET A 567 14.82 -8.99 -12.65
C MET A 567 14.90 -10.45 -12.23
N GLY A 568 14.64 -11.36 -13.16
CA GLY A 568 14.68 -12.78 -12.83
C GLY A 568 14.96 -13.66 -14.03
N THR A 569 15.53 -14.82 -13.78
CA THR A 569 15.77 -15.85 -14.77
C THR A 569 15.52 -17.21 -14.14
N GLY A 570 15.07 -18.16 -14.94
CA GLY A 570 14.86 -19.52 -14.48
C GLY A 570 15.00 -20.51 -15.61
N PHE A 571 15.41 -21.74 -15.28
CA PHE A 571 15.56 -22.81 -16.25
C PHE A 571 15.43 -24.19 -15.62
N TYR A 572 15.01 -25.17 -16.43
CA TYR A 572 14.97 -26.58 -16.06
C TYR A 572 16.18 -27.33 -16.63
N THR A 573 17.03 -27.87 -15.76
CA THR A 573 18.21 -28.68 -16.13
C THR A 573 17.85 -30.13 -16.41
N ARG A 574 16.91 -30.70 -15.65
CA ARG A 574 16.46 -32.09 -15.80
C ARG A 574 14.95 -32.14 -15.95
N LYS A 575 14.48 -32.94 -16.91
CA LYS A 575 13.07 -33.22 -17.18
C LYS A 575 12.97 -34.69 -17.57
N ASP A 576 12.29 -35.50 -16.78
CA ASP A 576 12.22 -36.94 -17.00
C ASP A 576 10.83 -37.34 -17.53
N GLY A 577 10.83 -38.07 -18.64
CA GLY A 577 9.63 -38.47 -19.36
C GLY A 577 8.81 -37.29 -19.87
N HIS A 578 7.51 -37.49 -19.93
CA HIS A 578 6.62 -36.60 -20.66
C HIS A 578 5.47 -36.00 -19.83
N ALA A 579 5.42 -36.34 -18.53
CA ALA A 579 4.45 -35.84 -17.57
C ALA A 579 5.02 -34.69 -16.70
N TYR A 580 5.92 -33.87 -17.23
CA TYR A 580 6.46 -32.73 -16.50
C TYR A 580 5.64 -31.46 -16.73
N PHE A 581 5.45 -30.67 -15.67
CA PHE A 581 4.73 -29.40 -15.72
C PHE A 581 5.73 -28.28 -15.47
N LEU A 582 5.79 -27.31 -16.39
CA LEU A 582 6.62 -26.13 -16.25
C LEU A 582 5.91 -25.14 -15.32
N ASP A 583 6.42 -24.98 -14.11
CA ASP A 583 5.82 -24.24 -13.00
C ASP A 583 6.92 -23.50 -12.21
N TYR A 584 7.24 -22.29 -12.65
CA TYR A 584 8.23 -21.46 -11.99
C TYR A 584 7.65 -20.78 -10.74
N SER A 585 8.44 -20.66 -9.68
CA SER A 585 8.03 -19.96 -8.45
C SER A 585 8.01 -18.44 -8.66
N ASN A 586 8.99 -17.89 -9.40
CA ASN A 586 9.17 -16.47 -9.62
C ASN A 586 8.57 -15.96 -10.94
N PHE A 587 8.24 -16.86 -11.87
CA PHE A 587 7.59 -16.54 -13.14
C PHE A 587 6.27 -17.31 -13.32
N ARG A 588 5.24 -16.81 -12.65
CA ARG A 588 3.87 -17.33 -12.71
C ARG A 588 2.87 -16.19 -12.74
N ALA A 589 1.70 -16.42 -13.33
CA ALA A 589 0.58 -15.49 -13.21
C ALA A 589 0.10 -15.47 -11.74
N ASN A 590 -0.13 -14.29 -11.16
CA ASN A 590 -0.57 -14.20 -9.77
C ASN A 590 -2.09 -14.32 -9.65
N ASN A 591 -2.61 -15.36 -8.98
CA ASN A 591 -4.05 -15.68 -8.97
C ASN A 591 -4.88 -14.71 -8.15
N ILE A 592 -4.28 -14.20 -7.07
CA ILE A 592 -4.82 -13.16 -6.20
C ILE A 592 -3.84 -12.00 -6.35
N PRO A 593 -4.16 -10.99 -7.20
CA PRO A 593 -3.26 -9.86 -7.43
C PRO A 593 -2.93 -9.16 -6.10
N GLY A 594 -1.67 -8.75 -5.96
CA GLY A 594 -1.09 -8.29 -4.70
C GLY A 594 0.37 -7.87 -4.85
N GLY A 595 0.65 -7.03 -5.86
CA GLY A 595 1.94 -6.40 -6.09
C GLY A 595 2.39 -5.49 -4.94
N TRP A 596 3.51 -4.78 -5.12
CA TRP A 596 4.23 -4.16 -4.00
C TRP A 596 3.55 -2.90 -3.45
N ASN A 597 3.49 -1.83 -4.25
CA ASN A 597 2.76 -0.60 -3.89
C ASN A 597 1.34 -0.59 -4.45
N ASP A 598 1.11 -1.31 -5.55
CA ASP A 598 -0.21 -1.61 -6.10
C ASP A 598 -0.26 -3.05 -6.60
N ASP A 599 -1.45 -3.51 -6.97
CA ASP A 599 -1.68 -4.91 -7.35
C ASP A 599 -0.96 -5.33 -8.65
N TRP A 600 -0.32 -4.41 -9.39
CA TRP A 600 0.21 -4.63 -10.75
C TRP A 600 1.73 -4.38 -10.88
N SER A 601 2.34 -3.70 -9.92
CA SER A 601 3.75 -3.33 -9.97
C SER A 601 4.65 -4.55 -10.13
N CYS A 602 5.65 -4.44 -11.02
CA CYS A 602 6.60 -5.50 -11.34
C CYS A 602 5.97 -6.84 -11.79
N GLU A 603 4.80 -6.81 -12.44
CA GLU A 603 4.13 -7.96 -13.04
C GLU A 603 3.81 -7.73 -14.52
N PHE A 604 3.61 -8.81 -15.28
CA PHE A 604 3.07 -8.69 -16.64
C PHE A 604 1.55 -8.58 -16.58
N ALA A 605 1.01 -7.52 -17.17
CA ALA A 605 -0.41 -7.24 -17.16
C ALA A 605 -1.15 -7.98 -18.28
N LEU A 606 -0.51 -8.16 -19.43
CA LEU A 606 -1.12 -8.72 -20.63
C LEU A 606 -0.62 -10.12 -20.99
N LEU A 607 0.39 -10.66 -20.31
CA LEU A 607 0.89 -12.01 -20.60
C LEU A 607 -0.18 -13.09 -20.29
N GLY A 608 -0.34 -14.06 -21.19
CA GLY A 608 -1.28 -15.17 -21.05
C GLY A 608 -0.87 -16.11 -19.91
N SER A 609 -1.84 -16.64 -19.16
CA SER A 609 -1.53 -17.61 -18.09
C SER A 609 -0.86 -18.88 -18.63
N GLU A 610 -1.21 -19.30 -19.84
CA GLU A 610 -0.58 -20.43 -20.54
C GLU A 610 0.90 -20.19 -20.82
N GLU A 611 1.28 -18.94 -21.12
CA GLU A 611 2.60 -18.57 -21.65
C GLU A 611 3.71 -18.68 -20.61
N TYR A 612 3.34 -18.55 -19.33
CA TYR A 612 4.24 -18.82 -18.21
C TYR A 612 4.74 -20.28 -18.20
N ASN A 613 3.94 -21.21 -18.75
CA ASN A 613 4.20 -22.65 -18.70
C ASN A 613 4.73 -23.19 -20.05
N MET A 614 5.03 -22.34 -21.03
CA MET A 614 5.41 -22.78 -22.38
C MET A 614 6.91 -23.00 -22.58
N SER A 615 7.75 -22.45 -21.71
CA SER A 615 9.20 -22.40 -21.92
C SER A 615 9.97 -23.00 -20.75
N ASN A 616 10.96 -23.82 -21.07
CA ASN A 616 11.87 -24.43 -20.10
C ASN A 616 12.97 -23.49 -19.61
N TRP A 617 12.96 -22.25 -20.07
CA TRP A 617 13.72 -21.15 -19.50
C TRP A 617 13.00 -19.82 -19.72
N TYR A 618 13.29 -18.82 -18.88
CA TYR A 618 12.82 -17.45 -19.09
C TYR A 618 13.86 -16.45 -18.58
N VAL A 619 13.86 -15.27 -19.17
CA VAL A 619 14.50 -14.06 -18.62
C VAL A 619 13.47 -12.96 -18.60
N ARG A 620 13.25 -12.37 -17.43
CA ARG A 620 12.30 -11.27 -17.21
C ARG A 620 13.00 -10.06 -16.61
N SER A 621 12.49 -8.89 -16.96
CA SER A 621 12.82 -7.63 -16.31
C SER A 621 11.56 -6.78 -16.24
N ASN A 622 11.29 -6.20 -15.06
CA ASN A 622 10.15 -5.35 -14.82
C ASN A 622 10.60 -4.11 -14.06
N LEU A 623 10.17 -2.95 -14.54
CA LEU A 623 10.41 -1.65 -13.96
C LEU A 623 9.07 -0.96 -13.77
N THR A 624 8.84 -0.42 -12.59
CA THR A 624 7.68 0.43 -12.31
C THR A 624 8.16 1.72 -11.66
N TYR A 625 7.85 2.85 -12.29
CA TYR A 625 8.13 4.17 -11.74
C TYR A 625 6.84 4.81 -11.27
N GLU A 626 6.81 5.27 -10.02
CA GLU A 626 5.68 5.88 -9.36
C GLU A 626 5.98 7.33 -8.99
N SER A 627 5.09 8.24 -9.40
CA SER A 627 5.17 9.68 -9.14
C SER A 627 3.76 10.27 -9.05
N PRO A 628 3.49 11.22 -8.14
CA PRO A 628 2.21 11.91 -8.11
C PRO A 628 1.94 12.84 -9.30
N ILE A 629 3.00 13.42 -9.85
CA ILE A 629 2.93 14.40 -10.93
C ILE A 629 3.82 13.87 -12.06
N LEU A 630 3.21 13.44 -13.18
CA LEU A 630 3.94 12.85 -14.30
C LEU A 630 3.39 13.29 -15.67
N VAL A 631 2.39 12.63 -16.25
CA VAL A 631 1.79 13.01 -17.55
C VAL A 631 0.33 13.42 -17.35
N VAL A 632 -0.50 12.55 -16.79
CA VAL A 632 -1.95 12.74 -16.65
C VAL A 632 -2.27 13.89 -15.69
N SER A 633 -1.44 14.10 -14.67
CA SER A 633 -1.54 15.20 -13.70
C SER A 633 -1.45 16.58 -14.35
N HIS A 634 -0.86 16.68 -15.55
CA HIS A 634 -0.72 17.94 -16.29
C HIS A 634 -1.98 18.28 -17.10
N LEU A 635 -2.91 17.33 -17.26
CA LEU A 635 -4.14 17.55 -18.02
C LEU A 635 -5.13 18.40 -17.20
N PRO A 636 -5.67 19.50 -17.75
CA PRO A 636 -6.43 20.50 -16.98
C PRO A 636 -7.75 20.00 -16.38
N TRP A 637 -8.37 18.96 -16.94
CA TRP A 637 -9.67 18.44 -16.50
C TRP A 637 -9.56 17.19 -15.62
N VAL A 638 -8.54 16.37 -15.84
CA VAL A 638 -8.37 15.07 -15.17
C VAL A 638 -7.31 15.14 -14.07
N GLY A 639 -6.27 15.96 -14.26
CA GLY A 639 -5.08 15.99 -13.39
C GLY A 639 -5.39 16.30 -11.92
N ASN A 640 -6.44 17.07 -11.65
CA ASN A 640 -6.86 17.40 -10.29
C ASN A 640 -7.27 16.16 -9.47
N PHE A 641 -7.77 15.12 -10.14
CA PHE A 641 -8.27 13.91 -9.47
C PHE A 641 -7.20 12.82 -9.34
N VAL A 642 -6.05 12.99 -10.01
CA VAL A 642 -4.96 12.02 -10.01
C VAL A 642 -4.11 12.22 -8.76
N GLU A 643 -4.04 11.18 -7.93
CA GLU A 643 -3.19 11.16 -6.74
C GLU A 643 -1.82 10.56 -7.04
N MET A 644 -1.75 9.48 -7.82
CA MET A 644 -0.49 8.82 -8.16
C MET A 644 -0.54 8.35 -9.61
N GLU A 645 0.54 8.55 -10.35
CA GLU A 645 0.77 7.98 -11.67
C GLU A 645 1.87 6.93 -11.63
N ARG A 646 1.76 5.95 -12.51
CA ARG A 646 2.72 4.85 -12.63
C ARG A 646 3.02 4.55 -14.09
N ILE A 647 4.29 4.35 -14.38
CA ILE A 647 4.76 3.83 -15.68
C ILE A 647 5.24 2.41 -15.45
N TYR A 648 4.72 1.48 -16.22
CA TYR A 648 5.12 0.07 -16.19
C TYR A 648 5.89 -0.25 -17.47
N LEU A 649 7.05 -0.86 -17.30
CA LEU A 649 7.84 -1.40 -18.40
C LEU A 649 8.23 -2.82 -18.03
N SER A 650 7.89 -3.77 -18.89
CA SER A 650 8.18 -5.18 -18.68
C SER A 650 8.75 -5.81 -19.95
N CYS A 651 9.77 -6.63 -19.80
CA CYS A 651 10.42 -7.35 -20.88
C CYS A 651 10.52 -8.83 -20.50
N LEU A 652 10.17 -9.70 -21.44
CA LEU A 652 10.26 -11.14 -21.32
C LEU A 652 10.91 -11.73 -22.56
N THR A 653 11.85 -12.63 -22.31
CA THR A 653 12.54 -13.44 -23.31
C THR A 653 12.39 -14.91 -22.88
N ALA A 654 11.63 -15.70 -23.64
CA ALA A 654 11.41 -17.14 -23.43
C ALA A 654 11.21 -17.85 -24.79
N LYS A 655 11.39 -19.16 -24.92
CA LYS A 655 11.58 -19.89 -26.21
C LYS A 655 10.71 -19.46 -27.40
N LYS A 656 9.43 -19.12 -27.19
CA LYS A 656 8.47 -18.68 -28.24
C LYS A 656 8.11 -17.19 -28.18
N LEU A 657 8.72 -16.43 -27.28
CA LEU A 657 8.44 -15.06 -26.87
C LEU A 657 9.78 -14.28 -26.83
N HIS A 658 10.25 -13.75 -27.97
CA HIS A 658 11.60 -13.20 -28.11
C HIS A 658 11.66 -11.97 -29.04
N PRO A 659 11.62 -10.73 -28.51
CA PRO A 659 11.22 -10.35 -27.16
C PRO A 659 9.70 -10.09 -27.05
N HIS A 660 9.13 -10.35 -25.88
CA HIS A 660 7.80 -9.85 -25.49
C HIS A 660 7.98 -8.62 -24.60
N LEU A 661 7.43 -7.49 -25.03
CA LEU A 661 7.52 -6.21 -24.33
C LEU A 661 6.12 -5.76 -23.92
N GLU A 662 5.98 -5.26 -22.69
CA GLU A 662 4.77 -4.60 -22.21
C GLU A 662 5.11 -3.22 -21.68
N ALA A 663 4.34 -2.23 -22.11
CA ALA A 663 4.39 -0.89 -21.58
C ALA A 663 2.99 -0.51 -21.08
N GLY A 664 2.92 0.19 -19.96
CA GLY A 664 1.65 0.64 -19.41
C GLY A 664 1.75 1.98 -18.72
N LEU A 665 0.62 2.70 -18.74
CA LEU A 665 0.40 3.90 -17.96
C LEU A 665 -0.75 3.63 -16.99
N GLY A 666 -0.49 3.75 -15.71
CA GLY A 666 -1.50 3.67 -14.66
C GLY A 666 -1.65 4.99 -13.94
N PHE A 667 -2.87 5.26 -13.48
CA PHE A 667 -3.10 6.34 -12.55
C PHE A 667 -4.08 5.88 -11.48
N THR A 668 -3.92 6.45 -10.29
CA THR A 668 -4.74 6.23 -9.11
C THR A 668 -5.46 7.51 -8.78
N THR A 669 -6.77 7.42 -8.66
CA THR A 669 -7.64 8.49 -8.17
C THR A 669 -8.18 8.10 -6.79
N ARG A 670 -8.96 9.00 -6.19
CA ARG A 670 -9.65 8.75 -4.92
C ARG A 670 -10.62 7.55 -4.93
N LEU A 671 -11.14 7.20 -6.11
CA LEU A 671 -12.20 6.19 -6.25
C LEU A 671 -11.67 4.88 -6.80
N PHE A 672 -10.74 4.95 -7.74
CA PHE A 672 -10.23 3.81 -8.48
C PHE A 672 -8.81 4.02 -8.98
N SER A 673 -8.11 2.92 -9.22
CA SER A 673 -6.92 2.83 -10.05
C SER A 673 -7.28 2.23 -11.39
N MET A 674 -6.72 2.79 -12.46
CA MET A 674 -6.84 2.25 -13.81
C MET A 674 -5.46 2.18 -14.44
N GLY A 675 -5.18 1.08 -15.14
CA GLY A 675 -3.96 0.85 -15.88
C GLY A 675 -4.27 0.49 -17.31
N LEU A 676 -3.72 1.23 -18.26
CA LEU A 676 -3.77 0.93 -19.68
C LEU A 676 -2.43 0.32 -20.10
N PHE A 677 -2.49 -0.83 -20.76
CA PHE A 677 -1.30 -1.60 -21.14
C PHE A 677 -1.34 -1.89 -22.63
N VAL A 678 -0.16 -1.92 -23.24
CA VAL A 678 0.08 -2.34 -24.62
C VAL A 678 1.21 -3.37 -24.60
N SER A 679 1.05 -4.41 -25.41
CA SER A 679 2.07 -5.44 -25.57
C SER A 679 2.52 -5.60 -27.02
N SER A 680 3.80 -5.91 -27.19
CA SER A 680 4.45 -6.22 -28.46
C SER A 680 5.17 -7.56 -28.37
N ARG A 681 5.09 -8.35 -29.44
CA ARG A 681 5.79 -9.63 -29.60
C ARG A 681 6.68 -9.60 -30.81
N ASN A 682 7.96 -9.86 -30.60
CA ASN A 682 8.97 -9.93 -31.65
C ASN A 682 8.92 -8.66 -32.53
N GLY A 683 8.70 -7.49 -31.90
CA GLY A 683 8.58 -6.19 -32.56
C GLY A 683 7.20 -5.86 -33.15
N LYS A 684 6.23 -6.77 -33.15
CA LYS A 684 4.88 -6.55 -33.68
C LYS A 684 3.88 -6.30 -32.56
N PHE A 685 3.00 -5.32 -32.74
CA PHE A 685 1.86 -5.10 -31.84
C PHE A 685 1.03 -6.38 -31.69
N LYS A 686 0.70 -6.75 -30.45
CA LYS A 686 -0.10 -7.94 -30.15
C LYS A 686 -1.50 -7.57 -29.65
N GLU A 687 -1.56 -6.93 -28.49
CA GLU A 687 -2.82 -6.61 -27.82
C GLU A 687 -2.68 -5.39 -26.91
N TRP A 688 -3.81 -4.72 -26.70
CA TRP A 688 -3.99 -3.70 -25.68
C TRP A 688 -4.94 -4.25 -24.61
N GLY A 689 -4.82 -3.78 -23.37
CA GLY A 689 -5.75 -4.16 -22.32
C GLY A 689 -5.79 -3.14 -21.19
N CYS A 690 -6.81 -3.29 -20.35
CA CYS A 690 -7.05 -2.42 -19.22
C CYS A 690 -7.23 -3.25 -17.95
N LYS A 691 -6.67 -2.75 -16.85
CA LYS A 691 -6.96 -3.23 -15.50
C LYS A 691 -7.57 -2.11 -14.69
N PHE A 692 -8.50 -2.49 -13.82
CA PHE A 692 -9.25 -1.55 -12.99
C PHE A 692 -9.40 -2.12 -11.59
N GLY A 693 -9.09 -1.33 -10.58
CA GLY A 693 -9.28 -1.66 -9.17
C GLY A 693 -9.94 -0.50 -8.44
N PHE A 694 -10.81 -0.78 -7.48
CA PHE A 694 -11.36 0.27 -6.61
C PHE A 694 -10.33 0.66 -5.54
N GLU A 695 -10.22 1.96 -5.24
CA GLU A 695 -9.25 2.54 -4.27
C GLU A 695 -9.93 3.36 -3.15
N LEU A 696 -11.25 3.27 -3.09
CA LEU A 696 -12.10 3.94 -2.10
C LEU A 696 -11.70 3.63 -0.65
N PHE A 697 -11.30 4.68 0.09
CA PHE A 697 -10.91 4.62 1.50
C PHE A 697 -9.67 3.79 1.84
N ARG A 698 -8.73 3.60 0.91
CA ARG A 698 -7.45 2.92 1.21
C ARG A 698 -6.71 3.55 2.42
N ARG A 699 -6.89 4.85 2.65
CA ARG A 699 -6.21 5.63 3.68
C ARG A 699 -7.00 5.80 4.99
N TRP A 700 -8.24 5.30 5.06
CA TRP A 700 -9.12 5.42 6.23
C TRP A 700 -9.01 4.20 7.16
#